data_AF-A0A1D1ZQP8-F1
#
_entry.id   AF-A0A1D1ZQP8-F1
#
_cell.length_a   1.000
_cell.length_b   1.000
_cell.length_c   1.000
_cell.angle_alpha   90.00
_cell.angle_beta   90.00
_cell.angle_gamma   90.00
#
_symmetry.space_group_name_H-M   'P 1'
#
loop_
_entity.id
_entity.type
_entity.pdbx_description
1 polymer ?
#
loop_
_entity_poly.entity_id
_entity_poly.type
_entity_poly.pdbx_seq_one_letter_code
_entity_poly.pdbx_strand_id
1 'polypeptide(L)'
;CVPPWHQHACNYSDAQVPHSVTFSCLASAMARTRTRSAAVHYEESSDESGSSGSEAEQQVYSPAPGSRSKTRGALAPSARRPAARAAARQTAAKATVALAAGSLLEAVRQPSAAADAARDWTTRYTADRRTATAELLNFLLQACGVFGVNLTVQDVEQGSADDTRKRADDTAMQLGLSPQFQAKGQRAFRASYLEFWSALVRESGAKAQLFDQYLMDHITALVISLNTSAVREFRQVATLTAVQLVSSCLQVNAVLAGERDTAQGQADAEARRRGPAAAGAAQRAAAFRRAAGAAHSRIGELAAYCDALFQGVFAHRFRDVCPAVRSTTVAGVGAWALLAPATYMTDTYLKYVAWALSDRDAAVRATALDALLALYAAPENVAPLHAFAARFKPRFRELVDDVDDEVAARGIRLLTRLAVLGVVPTADLQGLHRLLGDASPGIRHAAAALVASGLESAAAAGAAGGVHDARAALLRGLLAVCVDLWRGAARGARATLVAHVVDALAGRLPLLADWPALVAGLEAAAGGDDGGGGEGETALALAMLVRESLRRARAAAGAEARGRAAREAATAAAAARQEATVLLAGRLPGLLRRHARDGALTAELVALVPEMRLEVYVLLRKEKEAADLLGIVQGLITQHASVEAVEACAAALAHAARDGPGALRDGARALLDRSLDAALCALRAALDALDEAGEEGVDRTPGDRGDDGEAAEHALAFDVRVAAEQLAALAAVHARCEGAGAPALRLLARRPALGPATRRAGVRAAGAALMWRLQALQEAGAAAATEELEDLVRERDALVAALELRLQDHGVAGDEVLATCETLADTYLLFGRSLHNSPLAALAYEPSAAAVARFWRGCEDLIRCLEATGPEPTGDALPPPAGTVSPGRVRRLLLRASQLVVFGSVAAAPLLAAGVLSHWGCAPPGLGLDDLARELTRLLRAGDSGALPAAFLAAMQAAWERAGEAEPPAPGDLEEGEEPRDACLRDFNALAHRFAQKYSGFSASAAATAHVVKGGVTWALQGAPHRIDFLMGVAHFVTKLPPDTASQVLAFVQATAEREWPRPQMGSPEAELYLDFLQLLEERVHKVSRRFHGL
;
A
#
# COMPACT_ATOMS: atom_id res chain seq x y z
N CYS A 1 7.89 5.50 32.60
CA CYS A 1 6.86 5.89 31.61
C CYS A 1 7.50 5.98 30.23
N VAL A 2 6.82 5.52 29.16
CA VAL A 2 7.36 5.49 27.78
C VAL A 2 6.36 6.17 26.83
N PRO A 3 6.79 7.09 25.93
CA PRO A 3 5.91 7.66 24.90
C PRO A 3 5.71 6.70 23.71
N PRO A 4 4.52 6.64 23.07
CA PRO A 4 4.23 5.67 22.01
C PRO A 4 4.68 6.13 20.62
N TRP A 5 5.58 5.38 19.96
CA TRP A 5 6.01 5.63 18.57
C TRP A 5 6.10 4.37 17.67
N HIS A 6 5.54 3.23 18.10
CA HIS A 6 5.49 1.99 17.30
C HIS A 6 4.04 1.57 16.97
N GLN A 7 3.35 2.29 16.07
CA GLN A 7 2.05 1.88 15.51
C GLN A 7 1.84 2.19 14.00
N HIS A 8 2.84 2.70 13.26
CA HIS A 8 2.65 3.13 11.85
C HIS A 8 3.67 2.57 10.84
N ALA A 9 4.21 1.38 11.08
CA ALA A 9 5.04 0.66 10.09
C ALA A 9 4.54 -0.77 9.78
N CYS A 10 3.38 -1.17 10.31
CA CYS A 10 2.85 -2.55 10.24
C CYS A 10 1.40 -2.59 9.76
N ASN A 11 1.04 -1.75 8.77
CA ASN A 11 -0.26 -1.78 8.07
C ASN A 11 -0.11 -2.33 6.64
N TYR A 12 0.47 -3.53 6.52
CA TYR A 12 0.26 -4.42 5.38
C TYR A 12 -0.18 -5.76 5.98
N SER A 13 -1.48 -5.86 6.25
CA SER A 13 -2.08 -6.96 7.00
C SER A 13 -2.62 -8.07 6.08
N ASP A 14 -1.81 -8.51 5.13
CA ASP A 14 -1.99 -9.83 4.52
C ASP A 14 -1.61 -10.88 5.56
N ALA A 15 -2.53 -11.13 6.47
CA ALA A 15 -2.47 -12.31 7.31
C ALA A 15 -2.66 -13.52 6.38
N GLN A 16 -1.57 -14.18 5.99
CA GLN A 16 -1.59 -15.46 5.29
C GLN A 16 -0.56 -16.42 5.90
N VAL A 17 -1.00 -17.67 6.12
CA VAL A 17 -0.18 -18.86 6.42
C VAL A 17 0.86 -18.74 7.55
N PRO A 18 0.46 -18.86 8.84
CA PRO A 18 1.36 -19.13 9.96
C PRO A 18 1.70 -20.64 10.06
N HIS A 19 2.14 -21.26 8.94
CA HIS A 19 2.53 -22.67 8.85
C HIS A 19 4.00 -22.86 8.46
N SER A 20 4.85 -22.02 9.03
CA SER A 20 6.27 -22.29 9.28
C SER A 20 6.75 -21.31 10.36
N VAL A 21 7.81 -21.65 11.09
CA VAL A 21 8.47 -20.71 12.00
C VAL A 21 9.31 -19.74 11.17
N THR A 22 8.67 -18.72 10.59
CA THR A 22 9.36 -17.76 9.73
C THR A 22 10.32 -16.88 10.55
N PHE A 23 11.60 -16.89 10.14
CA PHE A 23 12.75 -16.31 10.85
C PHE A 23 12.62 -14.83 11.25
N SER A 24 11.68 -14.09 10.68
CA SER A 24 11.34 -12.70 11.03
C SER A 24 11.16 -12.49 12.54
N CYS A 25 10.54 -13.44 13.27
CA CYS A 25 10.35 -13.32 14.72
C CYS A 25 11.65 -13.42 15.53
N LEU A 26 12.55 -14.33 15.14
CA LEU A 26 13.87 -14.53 15.77
C LEU A 26 14.83 -13.39 15.44
N ALA A 27 14.91 -12.98 14.17
CA ALA A 27 15.67 -11.80 13.76
C ALA A 27 15.17 -10.52 14.48
N SER A 28 13.86 -10.38 14.65
CA SER A 28 13.26 -9.29 15.44
C SER A 28 13.55 -9.38 16.94
N ALA A 29 13.90 -10.55 17.49
CA ALA A 29 14.40 -10.68 18.86
C ALA A 29 15.86 -10.22 18.97
N MET A 30 16.73 -10.66 18.07
CA MET A 30 18.15 -10.23 18.00
C MET A 30 18.31 -8.73 17.67
N ALA A 31 17.39 -8.13 16.92
CA ALA A 31 17.36 -6.69 16.71
C ALA A 31 17.07 -5.89 18.00
N ARG A 32 16.29 -6.46 18.94
CA ARG A 32 15.90 -5.81 20.20
C ARG A 32 17.02 -5.79 21.26
N THR A 33 18.07 -6.61 21.13
CA THR A 33 19.28 -6.50 21.97
C THR A 33 20.25 -5.43 21.44
N ARG A 34 20.36 -5.23 20.12
CA ARG A 34 21.25 -4.20 19.53
C ARG A 34 20.93 -2.77 19.99
N THR A 35 19.66 -2.43 20.21
CA THR A 35 19.26 -1.11 20.75
C THR A 35 19.47 -0.93 22.26
N ARG A 36 19.77 -2.01 23.01
CA ARG A 36 20.18 -1.94 24.42
C ARG A 36 21.69 -1.79 24.59
N SER A 37 22.49 -2.37 23.69
CA SER A 37 23.96 -2.42 23.81
C SER A 37 24.69 -1.11 23.49
N ALA A 38 23.98 -0.04 23.11
CA ALA A 38 24.55 1.26 22.73
C ALA A 38 24.56 2.30 23.88
N ALA A 39 24.38 1.86 25.14
CA ALA A 39 24.25 2.73 26.29
C ALA A 39 25.32 2.44 27.36
N VAL A 40 26.32 3.31 27.43
CA VAL A 40 27.22 3.56 28.57
C VAL A 40 28.07 2.37 29.05
N HIS A 41 29.33 2.34 28.60
CA HIS A 41 30.43 2.15 29.54
C HIS A 41 30.89 3.52 30.02
N TYR A 42 30.88 3.74 31.33
CA TYR A 42 31.73 4.69 32.02
C TYR A 42 32.20 3.98 33.28
N GLU A 43 33.51 3.87 33.45
CA GLU A 43 34.08 3.30 34.68
C GLU A 43 34.08 4.38 35.75
N GLU A 44 33.67 4.04 36.97
CA GLU A 44 34.11 4.75 38.17
C GLU A 44 34.16 3.77 39.33
N SER A 45 35.09 4.00 40.26
CA SER A 45 35.52 3.01 41.25
C SER A 45 34.56 2.88 42.43
N SER A 46 34.67 1.76 43.14
CA SER A 46 34.08 1.54 44.46
C SER A 46 34.48 2.61 45.48
N ASP A 47 33.57 2.94 46.40
CA ASP A 47 33.85 2.89 47.84
C ASP A 47 32.56 2.90 48.70
N GLU A 48 32.74 2.82 50.03
CA GLU A 48 31.88 2.14 51.01
C GLU A 48 30.55 2.80 51.46
N SER A 49 29.58 1.92 51.78
CA SER A 49 28.63 2.01 52.93
C SER A 49 27.47 3.05 52.95
N GLY A 50 26.43 2.80 53.79
CA GLY A 50 25.44 3.84 54.15
C GLY A 50 23.96 3.42 54.34
N SER A 51 23.63 2.84 55.49
CA SER A 51 22.28 2.45 55.99
C SER A 51 21.07 3.40 55.76
N SER A 52 19.86 2.80 55.64
CA SER A 52 18.50 3.31 56.03
C SER A 52 17.92 4.58 55.34
N GLY A 53 16.60 4.80 55.26
CA GLY A 53 15.41 4.01 55.69
C GLY A 53 14.08 4.80 55.53
N SER A 54 12.95 4.17 55.89
CA SER A 54 11.59 4.73 56.17
C SER A 54 10.88 5.70 55.18
N GLU A 55 9.86 5.16 54.50
CA GLU A 55 8.43 5.54 54.59
C GLU A 55 7.88 6.99 54.44
N ALA A 56 6.94 7.10 53.49
CA ALA A 56 5.56 7.65 53.63
C ALA A 56 5.24 9.15 53.41
N GLU A 57 3.94 9.34 53.09
CA GLU A 57 3.14 10.57 52.99
C GLU A 57 3.55 11.63 51.93
N GLN A 58 2.67 12.53 51.47
CA GLN A 58 1.31 12.45 50.89
C GLN A 58 0.95 13.88 50.40
N GLN A 59 0.02 14.00 49.44
CA GLN A 59 -0.84 15.17 49.18
C GLN A 59 -0.32 16.48 48.49
N VAL A 60 -0.99 16.78 47.35
CA VAL A 60 -1.74 18.03 47.05
C VAL A 60 -1.07 19.24 46.31
N TYR A 61 -1.58 19.45 45.08
CA TYR A 61 -1.91 20.72 44.39
C TYR A 61 -0.86 21.67 43.75
N SER A 62 -0.72 21.50 42.42
CA SER A 62 -0.75 22.57 41.38
C SER A 62 0.40 23.61 41.25
N PRO A 63 0.55 24.31 40.09
CA PRO A 63 1.85 24.84 39.67
C PRO A 63 1.96 26.36 39.40
N ALA A 64 3.23 26.79 39.25
CA ALA A 64 3.73 27.99 38.55
C ALA A 64 3.57 29.38 39.22
N PRO A 65 4.29 30.44 38.77
CA PRO A 65 5.50 30.50 37.93
C PRO A 65 6.70 31.28 38.55
N GLY A 66 7.93 31.08 38.06
CA GLY A 66 9.13 31.81 38.50
C GLY A 66 10.12 32.14 37.37
N SER A 67 10.60 33.39 37.30
CA SER A 67 11.40 33.96 36.19
C SER A 67 12.87 34.22 36.56
N ARG A 68 13.73 34.50 35.55
CA ARG A 68 15.14 35.02 35.55
C ARG A 68 16.28 33.97 35.38
N SER A 69 17.50 34.30 34.91
CA SER A 69 17.99 35.34 33.96
C SER A 69 19.54 35.28 33.75
N LYS A 70 20.02 35.09 32.50
CA LYS A 70 21.41 35.43 32.00
C LYS A 70 22.56 34.65 32.72
N THR A 71 23.89 34.78 32.50
CA THR A 71 24.83 35.74 31.82
C THR A 71 26.23 35.05 31.73
N ARG A 72 27.25 35.30 30.87
CA ARG A 72 27.46 35.88 29.51
C ARG A 72 28.98 35.89 29.16
N GLY A 73 29.43 35.29 28.04
CA GLY A 73 30.78 35.48 27.46
C GLY A 73 31.13 34.46 26.37
N ALA A 74 31.58 34.72 25.12
CA ALA A 74 31.97 35.89 24.31
C ALA A 74 33.49 36.09 24.05
N LEU A 75 33.90 35.95 22.78
CA LEU A 75 34.85 36.83 22.03
C LEU A 75 34.81 36.47 20.52
N ALA A 76 35.36 37.34 19.64
CA ALA A 76 35.30 37.26 18.16
C ALA A 76 36.69 37.64 17.54
N PRO A 77 36.95 37.64 16.20
CA PRO A 77 36.23 38.34 15.10
C PRO A 77 35.86 37.41 13.90
N SER A 78 34.86 37.64 13.03
CA SER A 78 34.28 38.83 12.36
C SER A 78 34.87 39.20 10.99
N ALA A 79 34.29 38.63 9.91
CA ALA A 79 34.19 39.24 8.57
C ALA A 79 32.69 39.38 8.18
N ARG A 80 32.32 40.33 7.30
CA ARG A 80 30.96 40.93 7.31
C ARG A 80 30.02 40.56 6.15
N ARG A 81 28.79 40.17 6.51
CA ARG A 81 27.49 40.34 5.78
C ARG A 81 27.34 39.51 4.47
N PRO A 82 26.10 39.18 4.00
CA PRO A 82 24.85 39.97 4.03
C PRO A 82 23.70 39.45 4.93
N ALA A 83 23.89 39.40 6.25
CA ALA A 83 22.82 39.01 7.20
C ALA A 83 21.58 39.94 7.24
N ALA A 84 21.67 41.17 6.72
CA ALA A 84 20.63 42.21 6.88
C ALA A 84 19.27 41.85 6.23
N ARG A 85 19.27 41.16 5.08
CA ARG A 85 18.03 40.79 4.37
C ARG A 85 17.25 39.66 5.08
N ALA A 86 17.94 38.85 5.90
CA ALA A 86 17.32 37.85 6.77
C ALA A 86 16.77 38.47 8.05
N ALA A 87 17.53 39.37 8.69
CA ALA A 87 17.08 40.08 9.90
C ALA A 87 15.79 40.89 9.65
N ALA A 88 15.72 41.64 8.54
CA ALA A 88 14.54 42.39 8.15
C ALA A 88 13.31 41.50 7.90
N ARG A 89 13.48 40.30 7.32
CA ARG A 89 12.39 39.33 7.17
C ARG A 89 11.90 38.78 8.51
N GLN A 90 12.80 38.53 9.46
CA GLN A 90 12.43 38.03 10.79
C GLN A 90 11.76 39.09 11.68
N THR A 91 12.15 40.37 11.58
CA THR A 91 11.44 41.46 12.28
C THR A 91 10.09 41.75 11.63
N ALA A 92 9.99 41.77 10.29
CA ALA A 92 8.72 41.90 9.59
C ALA A 92 7.74 40.76 9.96
N ALA A 93 8.19 39.51 9.97
CA ALA A 93 7.36 38.35 10.34
C ALA A 93 6.91 38.38 11.82
N LYS A 94 7.68 38.97 12.74
CA LYS A 94 7.24 39.18 14.12
C LYS A 94 6.29 40.38 14.27
N ALA A 95 6.45 41.41 13.44
CA ALA A 95 5.55 42.57 13.44
C ALA A 95 4.17 42.23 12.84
N THR A 96 4.09 41.43 11.78
CA THR A 96 2.81 41.00 11.19
C THR A 96 2.03 40.06 12.11
N VAL A 97 2.70 39.20 12.88
CA VAL A 97 2.06 38.40 13.94
C VAL A 97 1.56 39.27 15.08
N ALA A 98 2.26 40.37 15.43
CA ALA A 98 1.80 41.31 16.45
C ALA A 98 0.57 42.12 16.05
N LEU A 99 0.31 42.31 14.74
CA LEU A 99 -0.92 42.93 14.23
C LEU A 99 -2.15 42.00 14.22
N ALA A 100 -1.96 40.69 14.39
CA ALA A 100 -3.02 39.70 14.20
C ALA A 100 -3.90 39.47 15.45
N ALA A 101 -3.43 39.86 16.63
CA ALA A 101 -4.06 39.54 17.92
C ALA A 101 -5.49 40.10 18.02
N GLY A 102 -6.48 39.21 17.96
CA GLY A 102 -7.91 39.58 17.97
C GLY A 102 -8.51 39.85 16.59
N SER A 103 -7.83 39.49 15.50
CA SER A 103 -8.36 39.58 14.13
C SER A 103 -9.41 38.49 13.83
N LEU A 104 -10.28 38.78 12.84
CA LEU A 104 -11.31 37.84 12.37
C LEU A 104 -10.72 36.50 11.90
N LEU A 105 -9.49 36.48 11.37
CA LEU A 105 -8.79 35.25 11.02
C LEU A 105 -8.47 34.38 12.25
N GLU A 106 -8.11 34.98 13.38
CA GLU A 106 -7.83 34.22 14.62
C GLU A 106 -9.10 33.62 15.22
N ALA A 107 -10.23 34.33 15.14
CA ALA A 107 -11.53 33.81 15.56
C ALA A 107 -11.95 32.60 14.68
N VAL A 108 -11.88 32.74 13.35
CA VAL A 108 -12.25 31.66 12.40
C VAL A 108 -11.27 30.48 12.43
N ARG A 109 -10.06 30.64 12.99
CA ARG A 109 -9.15 29.51 13.26
C ARG A 109 -9.59 28.60 14.41
N GLN A 110 -10.54 29.02 15.27
CA GLN A 110 -11.11 28.19 16.32
C GLN A 110 -12.41 27.52 15.82
N PRO A 111 -12.44 26.18 15.62
CA PRO A 111 -13.56 25.54 14.90
C PRO A 111 -14.93 25.69 15.56
N SER A 112 -14.99 25.85 16.88
CA SER A 112 -16.24 26.09 17.62
C SER A 112 -16.75 27.53 17.55
N ALA A 113 -15.93 28.49 17.09
CA ALA A 113 -16.24 29.93 17.16
C ALA A 113 -16.55 30.56 15.79
N ALA A 114 -16.42 29.82 14.68
CA ALA A 114 -16.60 30.38 13.33
C ALA A 114 -18.00 30.98 13.08
N ALA A 115 -19.06 30.32 13.59
CA ALA A 115 -20.43 30.81 13.47
C ALA A 115 -20.73 32.01 14.40
N ASP A 116 -20.08 32.07 15.58
CA ASP A 116 -20.18 33.22 16.48
C ASP A 116 -19.44 34.44 15.92
N ALA A 117 -18.25 34.25 15.36
CA ALA A 117 -17.51 35.31 14.68
C ALA A 117 -18.32 35.96 13.53
N ALA A 118 -19.16 35.18 12.83
CA ALA A 118 -20.11 35.70 11.83
C ALA A 118 -21.29 36.47 12.46
N ARG A 119 -21.86 35.98 13.58
CA ARG A 119 -22.90 36.70 14.34
C ARG A 119 -22.40 38.04 14.89
N ASP A 120 -21.19 38.06 15.44
CA ASP A 120 -20.55 39.24 15.99
C ASP A 120 -20.17 40.23 14.89
N TRP A 121 -19.64 39.76 13.76
CA TRP A 121 -19.39 40.59 12.59
C TRP A 121 -20.67 41.22 12.03
N THR A 122 -21.76 40.45 11.83
CA THR A 122 -23.03 41.01 11.33
C THR A 122 -23.68 41.99 12.32
N THR A 123 -23.31 41.95 13.60
CA THR A 123 -23.75 42.92 14.61
C THR A 123 -22.91 44.20 14.54
N ARG A 124 -21.60 44.09 14.27
CA ARG A 124 -20.73 45.25 13.97
C ARG A 124 -21.11 45.92 12.65
N TYR A 125 -21.53 45.15 11.64
CA TYR A 125 -22.07 45.68 10.39
C TYR A 125 -23.33 46.54 10.57
N THR A 126 -24.20 46.20 11.55
CA THR A 126 -25.35 47.06 11.92
C THR A 126 -24.91 48.41 12.49
N ALA A 127 -23.77 48.47 13.17
CA ALA A 127 -23.26 49.69 13.80
C ALA A 127 -22.48 50.58 12.82
N ASP A 128 -21.59 50.00 12.02
CA ASP A 128 -20.96 50.65 10.88
C ASP A 128 -20.63 49.63 9.78
N ARG A 129 -21.43 49.66 8.70
CA ARG A 129 -21.23 48.80 7.53
C ARG A 129 -19.89 49.03 6.82
N ARG A 130 -19.33 50.24 6.87
CA ARG A 130 -18.10 50.60 6.14
C ARG A 130 -16.88 49.94 6.79
N THR A 131 -16.71 50.15 8.09
CA THR A 131 -15.61 49.54 8.86
C THR A 131 -15.75 48.01 8.88
N ALA A 132 -16.97 47.48 9.02
CA ALA A 132 -17.20 46.03 8.98
C ALA A 132 -16.86 45.41 7.61
N THR A 133 -17.26 46.02 6.48
CA THR A 133 -16.84 45.55 5.14
C THR A 133 -15.33 45.58 4.99
N ALA A 134 -14.64 46.66 5.41
CA ALA A 134 -13.19 46.72 5.35
C ALA A 134 -12.51 45.57 6.14
N GLU A 135 -13.01 45.25 7.34
CA GLU A 135 -12.55 44.08 8.11
C GLU A 135 -12.75 42.75 7.34
N LEU A 136 -13.91 42.54 6.72
CA LEU A 136 -14.24 41.31 6.01
C LEU A 136 -13.38 41.10 4.76
N LEU A 137 -13.16 42.17 3.98
CA LEU A 137 -12.29 42.13 2.80
C LEU A 137 -10.82 41.91 3.20
N ASN A 138 -10.37 42.49 4.32
CA ASN A 138 -9.07 42.19 4.90
C ASN A 138 -8.94 40.73 5.34
N PHE A 139 -9.96 40.15 5.97
CA PHE A 139 -9.98 38.72 6.32
C PHE A 139 -9.84 37.82 5.08
N LEU A 140 -10.48 38.17 3.95
CA LEU A 140 -10.31 37.44 2.69
C LEU A 140 -8.86 37.52 2.17
N LEU A 141 -8.22 38.69 2.21
CA LEU A 141 -6.80 38.86 1.84
C LEU A 141 -5.85 38.10 2.77
N GLN A 142 -6.14 38.07 4.07
CA GLN A 142 -5.38 37.30 5.06
C GLN A 142 -5.57 35.79 4.88
N ALA A 143 -6.75 35.33 4.47
CA ALA A 143 -7.01 33.93 4.09
C ALA A 143 -6.25 33.53 2.82
N CYS A 144 -6.11 34.43 1.85
CA CYS A 144 -5.18 34.32 0.71
C CYS A 144 -3.70 34.30 1.12
N GLY A 145 -3.38 34.60 2.39
CA GLY A 145 -2.02 34.59 2.94
C GLY A 145 -1.28 35.92 2.85
N VAL A 146 -1.97 37.02 2.53
CA VAL A 146 -1.42 38.39 2.43
C VAL A 146 -1.71 39.15 3.72
N PHE A 147 -0.65 39.51 4.45
CA PHE A 147 -0.72 40.28 5.71
C PHE A 147 -0.13 41.69 5.58
N GLY A 148 0.40 42.05 4.40
CA GLY A 148 0.98 43.38 4.12
C GLY A 148 0.00 44.39 3.50
N VAL A 149 -1.21 43.95 3.14
CA VAL A 149 -2.30 44.85 2.71
C VAL A 149 -3.29 44.97 3.86
N ASN A 150 -3.61 46.21 4.23
CA ASN A 150 -4.68 46.55 5.15
C ASN A 150 -5.58 47.60 4.48
N LEU A 151 -6.79 47.20 4.11
CA LEU A 151 -7.80 48.07 3.51
C LEU A 151 -8.45 48.94 4.58
N THR A 152 -8.44 50.25 4.34
CA THR A 152 -9.20 51.24 5.11
C THR A 152 -10.61 51.41 4.53
N VAL A 153 -11.49 52.08 5.28
CA VAL A 153 -12.81 52.52 4.76
C VAL A 153 -12.68 53.32 3.46
N GLN A 154 -11.62 54.13 3.30
CA GLN A 154 -11.42 54.90 2.08
C GLN A 154 -11.01 54.01 0.90
N ASP A 155 -10.21 52.97 1.12
CA ASP A 155 -9.86 52.00 0.07
C ASP A 155 -11.11 51.25 -0.45
N VAL A 156 -12.09 50.99 0.43
CA VAL A 156 -13.35 50.32 0.07
C VAL A 156 -14.32 51.27 -0.64
N GLU A 157 -14.49 52.50 -0.15
CA GLU A 157 -15.45 53.47 -0.70
C GLU A 157 -14.97 54.16 -2.00
N GLN A 158 -13.67 54.16 -2.29
CA GLN A 158 -13.07 54.93 -3.40
C GLN A 158 -12.13 54.12 -4.29
N GLY A 159 -11.65 52.96 -3.86
CA GLY A 159 -10.75 52.10 -4.64
C GLY A 159 -11.50 51.02 -5.43
N SER A 160 -10.89 50.50 -6.50
CA SER A 160 -11.45 49.34 -7.20
C SER A 160 -10.97 48.02 -6.59
N ALA A 161 -11.75 46.96 -6.82
CA ALA A 161 -11.34 45.59 -6.52
C ALA A 161 -10.04 45.19 -7.27
N ASP A 162 -9.83 45.72 -8.48
CA ASP A 162 -8.66 45.46 -9.31
C ASP A 162 -7.38 46.15 -8.81
N ASP A 163 -7.49 47.35 -8.24
CA ASP A 163 -6.39 48.03 -7.55
C ASP A 163 -6.05 47.31 -6.24
N THR A 164 -7.06 46.82 -5.53
CA THR A 164 -6.91 46.00 -4.32
C THR A 164 -6.19 44.69 -4.63
N ARG A 165 -6.63 43.95 -5.67
CA ARG A 165 -5.93 42.75 -6.15
C ARG A 165 -4.51 43.08 -6.55
N LYS A 166 -4.28 44.13 -7.34
CA LYS A 166 -2.93 44.52 -7.79
C LYS A 166 -1.99 44.83 -6.61
N ARG A 167 -2.46 45.57 -5.61
CA ARG A 167 -1.72 45.81 -4.35
C ARG A 167 -1.40 44.51 -3.62
N ALA A 168 -2.33 43.54 -3.61
CA ALA A 168 -2.09 42.22 -3.01
C ALA A 168 -1.08 41.38 -3.83
N ASP A 169 -1.15 41.42 -5.16
CA ASP A 169 -0.19 40.77 -6.07
C ASP A 169 1.23 41.33 -5.85
N ASP A 170 1.39 42.66 -5.90
CA ASP A 170 2.65 43.36 -5.67
C ASP A 170 3.22 43.05 -4.28
N THR A 171 2.36 43.04 -3.25
CA THR A 171 2.73 42.69 -1.87
C THR A 171 3.19 41.24 -1.75
N ALA A 172 2.50 40.30 -2.42
CA ALA A 172 2.85 38.90 -2.44
C ALA A 172 4.20 38.64 -3.13
N MET A 173 4.51 39.36 -4.22
CA MET A 173 5.82 39.28 -4.88
C MET A 173 6.96 39.84 -4.00
N GLN A 174 6.73 40.94 -3.29
CA GLN A 174 7.76 41.62 -2.48
C GLN A 174 8.02 40.92 -1.14
N LEU A 175 6.97 40.56 -0.40
CA LEU A 175 7.07 40.05 0.97
C LEU A 175 6.99 38.51 1.03
N GLY A 176 6.34 37.88 0.05
CA GLY A 176 5.96 36.46 0.08
C GLY A 176 4.59 36.21 0.71
N LEU A 177 4.14 34.96 0.67
CA LEU A 177 2.84 34.52 1.17
C LEU A 177 2.96 33.64 2.42
N SER A 178 1.93 33.68 3.26
CA SER A 178 1.72 32.74 4.37
C SER A 178 0.48 31.87 4.08
N PRO A 179 0.61 30.76 3.34
CA PRO A 179 -0.54 30.01 2.82
C PRO A 179 -1.30 29.25 3.92
N GLN A 180 -2.53 29.70 4.22
CA GLN A 180 -3.36 29.12 5.29
C GLN A 180 -3.80 27.68 5.01
N PHE A 181 -4.08 27.37 3.75
CA PHE A 181 -4.63 26.08 3.30
C PHE A 181 -3.56 25.03 2.93
N GLN A 182 -2.31 25.24 3.34
CA GLN A 182 -1.16 24.33 3.13
C GLN A 182 -0.46 23.96 4.45
N ALA A 183 -0.98 24.40 5.60
CA ALA A 183 -0.36 24.27 6.91
C ALA A 183 -0.84 23.05 7.72
N LYS A 184 -0.10 22.67 8.77
CA LYS A 184 -0.59 21.71 9.78
C LYS A 184 -1.91 22.24 10.36
N GLY A 185 -2.97 21.43 10.29
CA GLY A 185 -4.33 21.82 10.70
C GLY A 185 -5.26 22.29 9.56
N GLN A 186 -4.79 22.37 8.31
CA GLN A 186 -5.56 22.89 7.17
C GLN A 186 -6.98 22.31 6.98
N ARG A 187 -7.23 21.05 7.35
CA ARG A 187 -8.57 20.43 7.26
C ARG A 187 -9.57 21.08 8.23
N ALA A 188 -9.15 21.35 9.46
CA ALA A 188 -9.98 22.01 10.47
C ALA A 188 -10.21 23.49 10.11
N PHE A 189 -9.16 24.20 9.69
CA PHE A 189 -9.31 25.58 9.22
C PHE A 189 -10.23 25.69 7.98
N ARG A 190 -10.13 24.77 7.02
CA ARG A 190 -11.03 24.75 5.84
C ARG A 190 -12.50 24.57 6.25
N ALA A 191 -12.80 23.66 7.17
CA ALA A 191 -14.18 23.49 7.66
C ALA A 191 -14.68 24.78 8.34
N SER A 192 -13.86 25.35 9.23
CA SER A 192 -14.19 26.58 9.98
C SER A 192 -14.37 27.80 9.06
N TYR A 193 -13.55 27.91 8.01
CA TYR A 193 -13.65 28.95 6.99
C TYR A 193 -14.96 28.86 6.19
N LEU A 194 -15.36 27.64 5.79
CA LEU A 194 -16.61 27.42 5.07
C LEU A 194 -17.84 27.67 5.95
N GLU A 195 -17.79 27.24 7.22
CA GLU A 195 -18.83 27.53 8.21
C GLU A 195 -18.98 29.04 8.46
N PHE A 196 -17.88 29.79 8.58
CA PHE A 196 -17.93 31.24 8.72
C PHE A 196 -18.69 31.90 7.56
N TRP A 197 -18.38 31.56 6.30
CA TRP A 197 -19.07 32.14 5.14
C TRP A 197 -20.55 31.69 5.04
N SER A 198 -20.86 30.46 5.43
CA SER A 198 -22.24 29.96 5.52
C SER A 198 -23.06 30.72 6.56
N ALA A 199 -22.55 30.83 7.78
CA ALA A 199 -23.15 31.60 8.85
C ALA A 199 -23.27 33.08 8.49
N LEU A 200 -22.24 33.69 7.88
CA LEU A 200 -22.25 35.08 7.45
C LEU A 200 -23.43 35.37 6.51
N VAL A 201 -23.60 34.59 5.45
CA VAL A 201 -24.68 34.77 4.47
C VAL A 201 -26.05 34.54 5.11
N ARG A 202 -26.19 33.51 5.97
CA ARG A 202 -27.44 33.18 6.67
C ARG A 202 -27.87 34.27 7.66
N GLU A 203 -26.96 34.74 8.52
CA GLU A 203 -27.23 35.80 9.51
C GLU A 203 -27.48 37.16 8.82
N SER A 204 -26.70 37.49 7.78
CA SER A 204 -26.90 38.71 6.98
C SER A 204 -28.23 38.70 6.23
N GLY A 205 -28.64 37.52 5.72
CA GLY A 205 -29.93 37.32 5.06
C GLY A 205 -31.11 37.53 6.03
N ALA A 206 -31.04 36.93 7.22
CA ALA A 206 -32.06 37.09 8.26
C ALA A 206 -32.19 38.55 8.76
N LYS A 207 -31.06 39.27 8.86
CA LYS A 207 -31.04 40.72 9.19
C LYS A 207 -31.35 41.64 7.99
N ALA A 208 -31.61 41.07 6.82
CA ALA A 208 -31.76 41.74 5.52
C ALA A 208 -30.55 42.59 5.05
N GLN A 209 -29.42 42.50 5.72
CA GLN A 209 -28.14 43.14 5.37
C GLN A 209 -27.56 42.62 4.04
N LEU A 210 -27.94 41.41 3.64
CA LEU A 210 -27.54 40.77 2.39
C LEU A 210 -28.14 41.46 1.14
N PHE A 211 -29.15 42.32 1.33
CA PHE A 211 -29.98 42.96 0.29
C PHE A 211 -29.87 44.49 0.33
N ASP A 212 -28.74 45.01 0.82
CA ASP A 212 -28.53 46.45 1.05
C ASP A 212 -27.78 47.17 -0.09
N GLN A 213 -27.52 46.44 -1.19
CA GLN A 213 -26.77 46.89 -2.37
C GLN A 213 -25.40 47.48 -2.02
N TYR A 214 -24.75 46.87 -1.03
CA TYR A 214 -23.41 47.24 -0.59
C TYR A 214 -22.59 46.01 -0.16
N LEU A 215 -23.08 45.16 0.75
CA LEU A 215 -22.27 44.05 1.27
C LEU A 215 -21.86 43.04 0.18
N MET A 216 -22.85 42.50 -0.54
CA MET A 216 -22.61 41.46 -1.54
C MET A 216 -21.88 41.99 -2.78
N ASP A 217 -22.05 43.26 -3.13
CA ASP A 217 -21.31 43.90 -4.24
C ASP A 217 -19.81 43.91 -3.97
N HIS A 218 -19.40 44.40 -2.79
CA HIS A 218 -17.98 44.46 -2.41
C HIS A 218 -17.34 43.08 -2.27
N ILE A 219 -18.06 42.11 -1.68
CA ILE A 219 -17.60 40.71 -1.60
C ILE A 219 -17.43 40.13 -3.01
N THR A 220 -18.45 40.27 -3.87
CA THR A 220 -18.47 39.66 -5.21
C THR A 220 -17.40 40.27 -6.10
N ALA A 221 -17.25 41.60 -6.08
CA ALA A 221 -16.22 42.30 -6.84
C ALA A 221 -14.81 41.88 -6.43
N LEU A 222 -14.51 41.82 -5.12
CA LEU A 222 -13.18 41.39 -4.67
C LEU A 222 -12.92 39.90 -4.94
N VAL A 223 -13.92 39.03 -4.75
CA VAL A 223 -13.80 37.60 -5.05
C VAL A 223 -13.54 37.37 -6.54
N ILE A 224 -14.26 38.05 -7.45
CA ILE A 224 -14.03 37.96 -8.89
C ILE A 224 -12.64 38.51 -9.27
N SER A 225 -12.25 39.68 -8.76
CA SER A 225 -10.93 40.26 -9.08
C SER A 225 -9.78 39.40 -8.55
N LEU A 226 -9.79 38.96 -7.29
CA LEU A 226 -8.78 38.02 -6.75
C LEU A 226 -8.68 36.74 -7.59
N ASN A 227 -9.79 36.30 -8.18
CA ASN A 227 -9.83 35.14 -9.04
C ASN A 227 -9.09 35.32 -10.39
N THR A 228 -8.84 36.55 -10.84
CA THR A 228 -8.06 36.81 -12.07
C THR A 228 -6.53 36.76 -11.85
N SER A 229 -6.06 36.72 -10.61
CA SER A 229 -4.62 36.81 -10.30
C SER A 229 -3.81 35.61 -10.79
N ALA A 230 -2.57 35.87 -11.22
CA ALA A 230 -1.58 34.82 -11.48
C ALA A 230 -1.21 34.02 -10.21
N VAL A 231 -1.38 34.60 -9.01
CA VAL A 231 -1.10 33.97 -7.72
C VAL A 231 -2.08 32.81 -7.46
N ARG A 232 -1.54 31.60 -7.31
CA ARG A 232 -2.31 30.35 -7.10
C ARG A 232 -3.20 30.45 -5.87
N GLU A 233 -2.65 30.91 -4.75
CA GLU A 233 -3.32 30.99 -3.46
C GLU A 233 -4.57 31.89 -3.54
N PHE A 234 -4.50 32.99 -4.29
CA PHE A 234 -5.63 33.91 -4.46
C PHE A 234 -6.75 33.25 -5.24
N ARG A 235 -6.44 32.60 -6.37
CA ARG A 235 -7.44 31.83 -7.13
C ARG A 235 -8.03 30.68 -6.32
N GLN A 236 -7.22 29.99 -5.52
CA GLN A 236 -7.69 28.89 -4.67
C GLN A 236 -8.68 29.37 -3.59
N VAL A 237 -8.37 30.46 -2.90
CA VAL A 237 -9.25 31.01 -1.85
C VAL A 237 -10.47 31.71 -2.44
N ALA A 238 -10.32 32.50 -3.50
CA ALA A 238 -11.43 33.13 -4.20
C ALA A 238 -12.41 32.10 -4.78
N THR A 239 -11.92 31.02 -5.41
CA THR A 239 -12.78 29.94 -5.93
C THR A 239 -13.51 29.20 -4.81
N LEU A 240 -12.82 28.93 -3.69
CA LEU A 240 -13.45 28.31 -2.52
C LEU A 240 -14.55 29.19 -1.91
N THR A 241 -14.29 30.50 -1.82
CA THR A 241 -15.22 31.50 -1.28
C THR A 241 -16.43 31.66 -2.20
N ALA A 242 -16.22 31.80 -3.51
CA ALA A 242 -17.30 31.84 -4.50
C ALA A 242 -18.21 30.59 -4.41
N VAL A 243 -17.62 29.39 -4.30
CA VAL A 243 -18.39 28.15 -4.18
C VAL A 243 -19.22 28.10 -2.90
N GLN A 244 -18.67 28.54 -1.77
CA GLN A 244 -19.43 28.59 -0.51
C GLN A 244 -20.52 29.68 -0.54
N LEU A 245 -20.24 30.85 -1.12
CA LEU A 245 -21.21 31.94 -1.27
C LEU A 245 -22.43 31.48 -2.09
N VAL A 246 -22.22 30.89 -3.27
CA VAL A 246 -23.33 30.35 -4.09
C VAL A 246 -24.14 29.31 -3.30
N SER A 247 -23.49 28.33 -2.67
CA SER A 247 -24.19 27.31 -1.87
C SER A 247 -25.02 27.90 -0.72
N SER A 248 -24.51 28.95 -0.06
CA SER A 248 -25.18 29.61 1.06
C SER A 248 -26.33 30.53 0.59
N CYS A 249 -26.15 31.21 -0.55
CA CYS A 249 -27.21 31.97 -1.21
C CYS A 249 -28.36 31.06 -1.67
N LEU A 250 -28.09 29.85 -2.15
CA LEU A 250 -29.13 28.87 -2.50
C LEU A 250 -29.91 28.40 -1.27
N GLN A 251 -29.25 28.23 -0.12
CA GLN A 251 -29.94 27.92 1.15
C GLN A 251 -30.85 29.06 1.62
N VAL A 252 -30.39 30.32 1.56
CA VAL A 252 -31.23 31.49 1.91
C VAL A 252 -32.36 31.68 0.89
N ASN A 253 -32.13 31.43 -0.40
CA ASN A 253 -33.15 31.44 -1.45
C ASN A 253 -34.26 30.41 -1.17
N ALA A 254 -33.91 29.19 -0.77
CA ALA A 254 -34.89 28.18 -0.38
C ALA A 254 -35.79 28.62 0.80
N VAL A 255 -35.22 29.30 1.81
CA VAL A 255 -36.00 29.89 2.91
C VAL A 255 -36.92 30.99 2.41
N LEU A 256 -36.42 31.95 1.62
CA LEU A 256 -37.21 33.04 1.04
C LEU A 256 -38.31 32.53 0.11
N ALA A 257 -38.10 31.41 -0.60
CA ALA A 257 -39.12 30.77 -1.43
C ALA A 257 -40.26 30.21 -0.56
N GLY A 258 -39.94 29.56 0.56
CA GLY A 258 -40.93 29.12 1.55
C GLY A 258 -41.71 30.29 2.18
N GLU A 259 -41.04 31.40 2.50
CA GLU A 259 -41.68 32.63 2.98
C GLU A 259 -42.61 33.23 1.91
N ARG A 260 -42.15 33.35 0.66
CA ARG A 260 -42.90 33.84 -0.50
C ARG A 260 -44.18 33.02 -0.70
N ASP A 261 -44.06 31.70 -0.74
CA ASP A 261 -45.19 30.82 -1.05
C ASP A 261 -46.18 30.74 0.11
N THR A 262 -45.70 30.80 1.35
CA THR A 262 -46.53 30.96 2.54
C THR A 262 -47.32 32.27 2.51
N ALA A 263 -46.64 33.39 2.23
CA ALA A 263 -47.27 34.71 2.14
C ALA A 263 -48.27 34.80 0.97
N GLN A 264 -47.96 34.20 -0.18
CA GLN A 264 -48.87 34.12 -1.32
C GLN A 264 -50.12 33.28 -0.98
N GLY A 265 -49.94 32.11 -0.37
CA GLY A 265 -51.05 31.28 0.11
C GLY A 265 -51.93 31.98 1.14
N GLN A 266 -51.33 32.73 2.07
CA GLN A 266 -52.05 33.58 3.03
C GLN A 266 -52.81 34.72 2.34
N ALA A 267 -52.23 35.39 1.34
CA ALA A 267 -52.90 36.42 0.57
C ALA A 267 -54.13 35.89 -0.17
N ASP A 268 -54.03 34.71 -0.78
CA ASP A 268 -55.10 34.12 -1.58
C ASP A 268 -56.18 33.43 -0.74
N ALA A 269 -55.84 32.91 0.44
CA ALA A 269 -56.81 32.49 1.45
C ALA A 269 -57.60 33.68 2.00
N GLU A 270 -56.91 34.78 2.32
CA GLU A 270 -57.54 35.99 2.87
C GLU A 270 -58.44 36.68 1.83
N ALA A 271 -58.03 36.69 0.55
CA ALA A 271 -58.84 37.19 -0.57
C ALA A 271 -60.10 36.36 -0.86
N ARG A 272 -60.21 35.13 -0.33
CA ARG A 272 -61.40 34.26 -0.48
C ARG A 272 -62.44 34.44 0.64
N ARG A 273 -62.15 35.19 1.71
CA ARG A 273 -63.09 35.40 2.84
C ARG A 273 -64.35 36.16 2.39
N ARG A 274 -65.49 35.85 3.03
CA ARG A 274 -66.81 36.46 2.81
C ARG A 274 -67.54 36.70 4.14
N GLY A 275 -68.61 37.49 4.10
CA GLY A 275 -69.42 37.82 5.28
C GLY A 275 -68.65 38.68 6.31
N PRO A 276 -69.01 38.62 7.61
CA PRO A 276 -68.34 39.41 8.66
C PRO A 276 -66.82 39.21 8.73
N ALA A 277 -66.33 38.01 8.38
CA ALA A 277 -64.91 37.68 8.35
C ALA A 277 -64.11 38.39 7.23
N ALA A 278 -64.77 39.10 6.30
CA ALA A 278 -64.13 39.91 5.27
C ALA A 278 -63.64 41.28 5.79
N ALA A 279 -64.01 41.69 7.01
CA ALA A 279 -63.56 42.95 7.61
C ALA A 279 -62.02 43.01 7.70
N GLY A 280 -61.42 44.00 7.05
CA GLY A 280 -59.97 44.17 6.93
C GLY A 280 -59.26 43.14 6.03
N ALA A 281 -59.97 42.18 5.43
CA ALA A 281 -59.35 41.08 4.67
C ALA A 281 -58.57 41.57 3.44
N ALA A 282 -59.10 42.55 2.69
CA ALA A 282 -58.40 43.14 1.55
C ALA A 282 -57.07 43.83 1.96
N GLN A 283 -57.03 44.47 3.13
CA GLN A 283 -55.81 45.11 3.65
C GLN A 283 -54.78 44.08 4.12
N ARG A 284 -55.21 43.00 4.77
CA ARG A 284 -54.35 41.86 5.15
C ARG A 284 -53.80 41.15 3.91
N ALA A 285 -54.64 40.85 2.92
CA ALA A 285 -54.20 40.27 1.64
C ALA A 285 -53.18 41.18 0.91
N ALA A 286 -53.38 42.50 0.90
CA ALA A 286 -52.42 43.46 0.34
C ALA A 286 -51.12 43.58 1.16
N ALA A 287 -51.12 43.30 2.46
CA ALA A 287 -49.89 43.18 3.26
C ALA A 287 -49.13 41.90 2.88
N PHE A 288 -49.82 40.75 2.83
CA PHE A 288 -49.22 39.47 2.45
C PHE A 288 -48.65 39.47 1.02
N ARG A 289 -49.34 40.08 0.03
CA ARG A 289 -48.79 40.26 -1.33
C ARG A 289 -47.53 41.11 -1.37
N ARG A 290 -47.41 42.14 -0.52
CA ARG A 290 -46.18 42.94 -0.41
C ARG A 290 -45.04 42.15 0.21
N ALA A 291 -45.31 41.28 1.20
CA ALA A 291 -44.32 40.36 1.75
C ALA A 291 -43.85 39.34 0.69
N ALA A 292 -44.77 38.70 -0.03
CA ALA A 292 -44.44 37.78 -1.12
C ALA A 292 -43.62 38.46 -2.24
N GLY A 293 -44.00 39.69 -2.64
CA GLY A 293 -43.25 40.48 -3.62
C GLY A 293 -41.84 40.87 -3.14
N ALA A 294 -41.67 41.24 -1.87
CA ALA A 294 -40.36 41.54 -1.29
C ALA A 294 -39.46 40.29 -1.23
N ALA A 295 -40.01 39.14 -0.83
CA ALA A 295 -39.29 37.87 -0.86
C ALA A 295 -38.89 37.47 -2.30
N HIS A 296 -39.80 37.63 -3.28
CA HIS A 296 -39.52 37.39 -4.70
C HIS A 296 -38.40 38.30 -5.25
N SER A 297 -38.38 39.58 -4.87
CA SER A 297 -37.32 40.51 -5.27
C SER A 297 -35.94 40.06 -4.74
N ARG A 298 -35.88 39.66 -3.47
CA ARG A 298 -34.64 39.16 -2.83
C ARG A 298 -34.15 37.84 -3.45
N ILE A 299 -35.07 36.97 -3.85
CA ILE A 299 -34.73 35.74 -4.61
C ILE A 299 -34.04 36.09 -5.94
N GLY A 300 -34.55 37.10 -6.66
CA GLY A 300 -33.92 37.57 -7.90
C GLY A 300 -32.54 38.18 -7.68
N GLU A 301 -32.36 38.93 -6.59
CA GLU A 301 -31.07 39.52 -6.19
C GLU A 301 -30.03 38.44 -5.84
N LEU A 302 -30.40 37.40 -5.10
CA LEU A 302 -29.52 36.25 -4.85
C LEU A 302 -29.18 35.48 -6.13
N ALA A 303 -30.15 35.32 -7.05
CA ALA A 303 -29.88 34.67 -8.34
C ALA A 303 -28.85 35.47 -9.14
N ALA A 304 -28.96 36.80 -9.19
CA ALA A 304 -27.99 37.66 -9.86
C ALA A 304 -26.57 37.54 -9.26
N TYR A 305 -26.43 37.48 -7.93
CA TYR A 305 -25.12 37.22 -7.30
C TYR A 305 -24.58 35.81 -7.58
N CYS A 306 -25.44 34.79 -7.60
CA CYS A 306 -25.05 33.43 -7.97
C CYS A 306 -24.54 33.36 -9.43
N ASP A 307 -25.25 34.00 -10.36
CA ASP A 307 -24.84 34.07 -11.77
C ASP A 307 -23.55 34.89 -11.96
N ALA A 308 -23.40 36.02 -11.25
CA ALA A 308 -22.17 36.83 -11.30
C ALA A 308 -20.95 36.05 -10.80
N LEU A 309 -21.06 35.31 -9.69
CA LEU A 309 -20.01 34.43 -9.19
C LEU A 309 -19.77 33.23 -10.13
N PHE A 310 -20.81 32.67 -10.74
CA PHE A 310 -20.68 31.57 -11.68
C PHE A 310 -19.92 31.99 -12.95
N GLN A 311 -20.30 33.10 -13.58
CA GLN A 311 -19.62 33.60 -14.78
C GLN A 311 -18.22 34.14 -14.45
N GLY A 312 -18.08 34.99 -13.43
CA GLY A 312 -16.82 35.65 -13.09
C GLY A 312 -15.75 34.73 -12.49
N VAL A 313 -16.14 33.61 -11.87
CA VAL A 313 -15.20 32.65 -11.25
C VAL A 313 -15.31 31.26 -11.88
N PHE A 314 -16.45 30.59 -11.72
CA PHE A 314 -16.57 29.16 -12.05
C PHE A 314 -16.26 28.89 -13.54
N ALA A 315 -16.88 29.65 -14.45
CA ALA A 315 -16.76 29.47 -15.89
C ALA A 315 -15.33 29.67 -16.43
N HIS A 316 -14.43 30.26 -15.63
CA HIS A 316 -13.01 30.38 -15.95
C HIS A 316 -12.12 29.38 -15.18
N ARG A 317 -12.56 28.83 -14.03
CA ARG A 317 -11.71 28.03 -13.13
C ARG A 317 -11.90 26.52 -13.19
N PHE A 318 -12.94 26.01 -13.86
CA PHE A 318 -13.07 24.57 -14.17
C PHE A 318 -11.87 24.01 -14.96
N ARG A 319 -11.11 24.90 -15.62
CA ARG A 319 -9.91 24.62 -16.42
C ARG A 319 -8.64 25.32 -15.89
N ASP A 320 -8.56 25.60 -14.59
CA ASP A 320 -7.35 26.15 -13.98
C ASP A 320 -6.16 25.19 -14.07
N VAL A 321 -4.94 25.70 -14.19
CA VAL A 321 -3.71 24.89 -14.18
C VAL A 321 -3.52 24.14 -12.86
N CYS A 322 -4.13 24.61 -11.76
CA CYS A 322 -4.10 23.94 -10.46
C CYS A 322 -5.26 22.92 -10.29
N PRO A 323 -4.97 21.61 -10.13
CA PRO A 323 -6.01 20.59 -9.92
C PRO A 323 -6.93 20.86 -8.72
N ALA A 324 -6.39 21.32 -7.59
CA ALA A 324 -7.20 21.62 -6.39
C ALA A 324 -8.23 22.75 -6.60
N VAL A 325 -7.98 23.66 -7.55
CA VAL A 325 -8.95 24.69 -7.97
C VAL A 325 -10.07 24.03 -8.79
N ARG A 326 -9.71 23.19 -9.76
CA ARG A 326 -10.66 22.42 -10.59
C ARG A 326 -11.53 21.50 -9.75
N SER A 327 -10.97 20.69 -8.84
CA SER A 327 -11.75 19.89 -7.87
C SER A 327 -12.72 20.74 -7.06
N THR A 328 -12.29 21.92 -6.60
CA THR A 328 -13.17 22.84 -5.84
C THR A 328 -14.34 23.33 -6.70
N THR A 329 -14.15 23.59 -7.99
CA THR A 329 -15.26 23.90 -8.90
C THR A 329 -16.20 22.72 -9.12
N VAL A 330 -15.68 21.52 -9.42
CA VAL A 330 -16.49 20.31 -9.70
C VAL A 330 -17.36 19.94 -8.49
N ALA A 331 -16.78 19.98 -7.27
CA ALA A 331 -17.52 19.79 -6.04
C ALA A 331 -18.63 20.84 -5.83
N GLY A 332 -18.40 22.09 -6.27
CA GLY A 332 -19.39 23.15 -6.24
C GLY A 332 -20.63 22.82 -7.07
N VAL A 333 -20.47 22.46 -8.35
CA VAL A 333 -21.62 22.08 -9.20
C VAL A 333 -22.35 20.85 -8.67
N GLY A 334 -21.63 19.84 -8.15
CA GLY A 334 -22.27 18.69 -7.49
C GLY A 334 -23.15 19.11 -6.30
N ALA A 335 -22.65 20.01 -5.45
CA ALA A 335 -23.41 20.54 -4.32
C ALA A 335 -24.60 21.41 -4.75
N TRP A 336 -24.46 22.28 -5.77
CA TRP A 336 -25.55 23.12 -6.26
C TRP A 336 -26.65 22.30 -6.95
N ALA A 337 -26.29 21.25 -7.68
CA ALA A 337 -27.24 20.31 -8.30
C ALA A 337 -28.05 19.51 -7.26
N LEU A 338 -27.51 19.30 -6.04
CA LEU A 338 -28.26 18.75 -4.91
C LEU A 338 -29.10 19.81 -4.17
N LEU A 339 -28.59 21.03 -4.00
CA LEU A 339 -29.27 22.12 -3.29
C LEU A 339 -30.44 22.74 -4.08
N ALA A 340 -30.32 22.83 -5.40
CA ALA A 340 -31.34 23.37 -6.29
C ALA A 340 -31.39 22.60 -7.63
N PRO A 341 -31.92 21.36 -7.64
CA PRO A 341 -31.90 20.49 -8.82
C PRO A 341 -32.57 21.11 -10.05
N ALA A 342 -33.69 21.83 -9.85
CA ALA A 342 -34.44 22.48 -10.92
C ALA A 342 -33.65 23.56 -11.70
N THR A 343 -32.53 24.04 -11.15
CA THR A 343 -31.63 25.00 -11.81
C THR A 343 -30.34 24.32 -12.28
N TYR A 344 -29.67 23.58 -11.38
CA TYR A 344 -28.31 23.10 -11.60
C TYR A 344 -28.20 21.65 -12.10
N MET A 345 -29.26 20.84 -12.03
CA MET A 345 -29.27 19.47 -12.56
C MET A 345 -29.63 19.45 -14.07
N THR A 346 -28.92 20.29 -14.85
CA THR A 346 -29.13 20.52 -16.28
C THR A 346 -27.80 20.45 -17.05
N ASP A 347 -27.83 20.13 -18.36
CA ASP A 347 -26.59 19.97 -19.18
C ASP A 347 -25.69 21.22 -19.13
N THR A 348 -26.30 22.41 -19.04
CA THR A 348 -25.64 23.71 -18.82
C THR A 348 -24.56 23.68 -17.74
N TYR A 349 -24.82 22.96 -16.64
CA TYR A 349 -23.94 22.83 -15.48
C TYR A 349 -23.30 21.44 -15.37
N LEU A 350 -24.06 20.36 -15.57
CA LEU A 350 -23.56 18.99 -15.40
C LEU A 350 -22.45 18.62 -16.38
N LYS A 351 -22.36 19.29 -17.55
CA LYS A 351 -21.23 19.12 -18.50
C LYS A 351 -19.86 19.35 -17.84
N TYR A 352 -19.76 20.22 -16.84
CA TYR A 352 -18.49 20.47 -16.14
C TYR A 352 -18.08 19.32 -15.23
N VAL A 353 -19.05 18.60 -14.64
CA VAL A 353 -18.79 17.34 -13.90
C VAL A 353 -18.40 16.25 -14.90
N ALA A 354 -19.07 16.15 -16.05
CA ALA A 354 -18.74 15.17 -17.07
C ALA A 354 -17.35 15.37 -17.68
N TRP A 355 -16.95 16.60 -18.00
CA TRP A 355 -15.60 16.87 -18.53
C TRP A 355 -14.50 16.53 -17.50
N ALA A 356 -14.77 16.69 -16.21
CA ALA A 356 -13.86 16.32 -15.13
C ALA A 356 -13.66 14.80 -14.96
N LEU A 357 -14.52 13.95 -15.55
CA LEU A 357 -14.33 12.49 -15.61
C LEU A 357 -13.14 12.09 -16.51
N SER A 358 -12.72 12.96 -17.43
CA SER A 358 -11.59 12.76 -18.34
C SER A 358 -10.40 13.69 -17.99
N ASP A 359 -10.34 14.16 -16.74
CA ASP A 359 -9.23 15.00 -16.28
C ASP A 359 -7.92 14.20 -16.18
N ARG A 360 -6.79 14.85 -16.44
CA ARG A 360 -5.44 14.27 -16.25
C ARG A 360 -5.15 13.98 -14.77
N ASP A 361 -5.70 14.78 -13.85
CA ASP A 361 -5.45 14.63 -12.41
C ASP A 361 -6.52 13.76 -11.73
N ALA A 362 -6.07 12.71 -11.03
CA ALA A 362 -6.93 11.72 -10.39
C ALA A 362 -7.84 12.32 -9.30
N ALA A 363 -7.38 13.34 -8.56
CA ALA A 363 -8.21 13.99 -7.54
C ALA A 363 -9.36 14.80 -8.16
N VAL A 364 -9.24 15.24 -9.41
CA VAL A 364 -10.35 15.85 -10.16
C VAL A 364 -11.34 14.78 -10.64
N ARG A 365 -10.86 13.66 -11.20
CA ARG A 365 -11.70 12.51 -11.59
C ARG A 365 -12.49 11.93 -10.42
N ALA A 366 -11.82 11.70 -9.29
CA ALA A 366 -12.45 11.24 -8.04
C ALA A 366 -13.52 12.22 -7.54
N THR A 367 -13.27 13.54 -7.59
CA THR A 367 -14.26 14.56 -7.19
C THR A 367 -15.49 14.55 -8.10
N ALA A 368 -15.32 14.31 -9.41
CA ALA A 368 -16.44 14.18 -10.34
C ALA A 368 -17.28 12.92 -10.07
N LEU A 369 -16.62 11.80 -9.78
CA LEU A 369 -17.30 10.55 -9.39
C LEU A 369 -18.03 10.68 -8.05
N ASP A 370 -17.42 11.31 -7.03
CA ASP A 370 -18.06 11.56 -5.73
C ASP A 370 -19.32 12.46 -5.89
N ALA A 371 -19.28 13.45 -6.78
CA ALA A 371 -20.45 14.26 -7.12
C ALA A 371 -21.57 13.46 -7.80
N LEU A 372 -21.24 12.57 -8.74
CA LEU A 372 -22.23 11.69 -9.38
C LEU A 372 -22.81 10.65 -8.40
N LEU A 373 -21.97 10.05 -7.55
CA LEU A 373 -22.41 9.12 -6.51
C LEU A 373 -23.39 9.78 -5.53
N ALA A 374 -23.16 11.04 -5.16
CA ALA A 374 -24.08 11.81 -4.34
C ALA A 374 -25.39 12.15 -5.08
N LEU A 375 -25.34 12.52 -6.36
CA LEU A 375 -26.53 12.77 -7.18
C LEU A 375 -27.42 11.52 -7.35
N TYR A 376 -26.82 10.35 -7.60
CA TYR A 376 -27.55 9.08 -7.68
C TYR A 376 -27.87 8.46 -6.31
N ALA A 377 -27.55 9.10 -5.18
CA ALA A 377 -27.97 8.62 -3.85
C ALA A 377 -29.50 8.67 -3.67
N ALA A 378 -30.16 9.62 -4.34
CA ALA A 378 -31.61 9.82 -4.35
C ALA A 378 -32.23 9.24 -5.64
N PRO A 379 -33.12 8.21 -5.57
CA PRO A 379 -33.74 7.59 -6.76
C PRO A 379 -34.56 8.57 -7.62
N GLU A 380 -35.14 9.61 -7.04
CA GLU A 380 -35.89 10.66 -7.72
C GLU A 380 -35.03 11.42 -8.76
N ASN A 381 -33.71 11.47 -8.58
CA ASN A 381 -32.80 12.13 -9.52
C ASN A 381 -32.55 11.29 -10.79
N VAL A 382 -32.97 10.02 -10.85
CA VAL A 382 -32.77 9.15 -12.02
C VAL A 382 -33.45 9.71 -13.27
N ALA A 383 -34.69 10.20 -13.16
CA ALA A 383 -35.44 10.64 -14.34
C ALA A 383 -34.84 11.90 -15.01
N PRO A 384 -34.46 12.98 -14.28
CA PRO A 384 -33.76 14.12 -14.90
C PRO A 384 -32.35 13.77 -15.39
N LEU A 385 -31.65 12.84 -14.71
CA LEU A 385 -30.28 12.45 -15.09
C LEU A 385 -30.23 11.40 -16.21
N HIS A 386 -31.34 10.80 -16.63
CA HIS A 386 -31.37 9.71 -17.62
C HIS A 386 -30.62 10.03 -18.92
N ALA A 387 -30.83 11.22 -19.50
CA ALA A 387 -30.15 11.64 -20.73
C ALA A 387 -28.64 11.87 -20.53
N PHE A 388 -28.24 12.34 -19.34
CA PHE A 388 -26.85 12.49 -18.95
C PHE A 388 -26.17 11.12 -18.76
N ALA A 389 -26.85 10.17 -18.10
CA ALA A 389 -26.37 8.82 -17.90
C ALA A 389 -26.13 8.10 -19.24
N ALA A 390 -27.12 8.13 -20.14
CA ALA A 390 -27.02 7.51 -21.46
C ALA A 390 -25.85 8.07 -22.29
N ARG A 391 -25.59 9.39 -22.20
CA ARG A 391 -24.50 10.07 -22.90
C ARG A 391 -23.10 9.71 -22.38
N PHE A 392 -22.95 9.56 -21.06
CA PHE A 392 -21.63 9.36 -20.42
C PHE A 392 -21.37 7.92 -19.94
N LYS A 393 -22.31 6.99 -20.15
CA LYS A 393 -22.16 5.55 -19.88
C LYS A 393 -20.82 4.95 -20.37
N PRO A 394 -20.30 5.22 -21.59
CA PRO A 394 -19.01 4.69 -22.02
C PRO A 394 -17.86 5.11 -21.09
N ARG A 395 -17.80 6.40 -20.73
CA ARG A 395 -16.79 6.93 -19.81
C ARG A 395 -16.94 6.38 -18.39
N PHE A 396 -18.17 6.05 -17.94
CA PHE A 396 -18.37 5.36 -16.66
C PHE A 396 -17.79 3.93 -16.67
N ARG A 397 -17.74 3.27 -17.83
CA ARG A 397 -17.07 1.95 -17.98
C ARG A 397 -15.56 2.11 -17.97
N GLU A 398 -15.01 3.02 -18.77
CA GLU A 398 -13.57 3.32 -18.81
C GLU A 398 -13.00 3.69 -17.43
N LEU A 399 -13.81 4.28 -16.55
CA LEU A 399 -13.43 4.66 -15.18
C LEU A 399 -13.37 3.48 -14.18
N VAL A 400 -13.66 2.25 -14.60
CA VAL A 400 -13.31 1.05 -13.83
C VAL A 400 -11.83 0.74 -13.98
N ASP A 401 -11.31 0.90 -15.19
CA ASP A 401 -9.93 0.55 -15.59
C ASP A 401 -9.01 1.80 -15.50
N ASP A 402 -9.26 2.67 -14.52
CA ASP A 402 -8.50 3.91 -14.31
C ASP A 402 -7.15 3.64 -13.63
N VAL A 403 -6.12 4.39 -14.03
CA VAL A 403 -4.72 4.25 -13.54
C VAL A 403 -4.55 4.60 -12.06
N ASP A 404 -5.58 5.16 -11.42
CA ASP A 404 -5.62 5.44 -9.97
C ASP A 404 -6.69 4.58 -9.28
N ASP A 405 -6.27 3.68 -8.37
CA ASP A 405 -7.11 2.75 -7.61
C ASP A 405 -8.35 3.40 -6.96
N GLU A 406 -8.20 4.63 -6.44
CA GLU A 406 -9.28 5.34 -5.75
C GLU A 406 -10.28 5.95 -6.75
N VAL A 407 -9.86 6.23 -7.99
CA VAL A 407 -10.77 6.53 -9.11
C VAL A 407 -11.46 5.25 -9.59
N ALA A 408 -10.71 4.17 -9.83
CA ALA A 408 -11.23 2.86 -10.24
C ALA A 408 -12.31 2.33 -9.26
N ALA A 409 -12.01 2.33 -7.97
CA ALA A 409 -12.94 1.93 -6.91
C ALA A 409 -14.20 2.82 -6.82
N ARG A 410 -14.15 4.06 -7.30
CA ARG A 410 -15.33 4.93 -7.44
C ARG A 410 -16.10 4.68 -8.72
N GLY A 411 -15.44 4.38 -9.84
CA GLY A 411 -16.08 3.98 -11.10
C GLY A 411 -16.92 2.71 -10.93
N ILE A 412 -16.36 1.69 -10.28
CA ILE A 412 -17.06 0.45 -9.92
C ILE A 412 -18.31 0.75 -9.06
N ARG A 413 -18.19 1.61 -8.03
CA ARG A 413 -19.32 2.02 -7.17
C ARG A 413 -20.41 2.75 -7.97
N LEU A 414 -20.03 3.61 -8.92
CA LEU A 414 -20.97 4.35 -9.76
C LEU A 414 -21.74 3.40 -10.69
N LEU A 415 -21.05 2.50 -11.41
CA LEU A 415 -21.72 1.49 -12.24
C LEU A 415 -22.64 0.58 -11.42
N THR A 416 -22.18 0.12 -10.26
CA THR A 416 -22.99 -0.67 -9.33
C THR A 416 -24.28 0.07 -8.95
N ARG A 417 -24.16 1.35 -8.59
CA ARG A 417 -25.32 2.18 -8.21
C ARG A 417 -26.26 2.42 -9.39
N LEU A 418 -25.74 2.69 -10.58
CA LEU A 418 -26.53 2.89 -11.79
C LEU A 418 -27.31 1.62 -12.18
N ALA A 419 -26.71 0.43 -12.02
CA ALA A 419 -27.38 -0.83 -12.30
C ALA A 419 -28.46 -1.20 -11.28
N VAL A 420 -28.20 -0.98 -9.98
CA VAL A 420 -29.22 -1.14 -8.92
C VAL A 420 -30.42 -0.18 -9.12
N LEU A 421 -30.19 0.97 -9.75
CA LEU A 421 -31.23 1.93 -10.14
C LEU A 421 -31.87 1.65 -11.52
N GLY A 422 -31.48 0.56 -12.21
CA GLY A 422 -32.00 0.20 -13.53
C GLY A 422 -31.56 1.11 -14.69
N VAL A 423 -30.60 2.01 -14.46
CA VAL A 423 -30.08 2.97 -15.47
C VAL A 423 -29.09 2.31 -16.44
N VAL A 424 -28.46 1.23 -16.00
CA VAL A 424 -27.47 0.44 -16.76
C VAL A 424 -27.84 -1.04 -16.63
N PRO A 425 -28.02 -1.80 -17.73
CA PRO A 425 -28.36 -3.22 -17.64
C PRO A 425 -27.19 -4.04 -17.07
N THR A 426 -27.52 -5.14 -16.39
CA THR A 426 -26.55 -6.02 -15.71
C THR A 426 -25.52 -6.65 -16.64
N ALA A 427 -25.78 -6.73 -17.95
CA ALA A 427 -24.81 -7.15 -18.95
C ALA A 427 -23.55 -6.27 -18.99
N ASP A 428 -23.66 -4.96 -18.71
CA ASP A 428 -22.50 -4.07 -18.62
C ASP A 428 -21.61 -4.36 -17.39
N LEU A 429 -22.07 -5.18 -16.45
CA LEU A 429 -21.33 -5.58 -15.24
C LEU A 429 -20.63 -6.93 -15.40
N GLN A 430 -20.81 -7.60 -16.55
CA GLN A 430 -20.20 -8.91 -16.82
C GLN A 430 -18.66 -8.83 -16.72
N GLY A 431 -18.07 -9.76 -15.96
CA GLY A 431 -16.64 -9.83 -15.70
C GLY A 431 -16.17 -9.02 -14.47
N LEU A 432 -16.93 -8.03 -13.99
CA LEU A 432 -16.52 -7.18 -12.86
C LEU A 432 -16.40 -7.95 -11.53
N HIS A 433 -16.95 -9.16 -11.43
CA HIS A 433 -16.71 -10.05 -10.28
C HIS A 433 -15.25 -10.51 -10.18
N ARG A 434 -14.50 -10.52 -11.30
CA ARG A 434 -13.08 -10.88 -11.32
C ARG A 434 -12.19 -9.86 -10.59
N LEU A 435 -12.67 -8.62 -10.43
CA LEU A 435 -12.05 -7.58 -9.60
C LEU A 435 -12.09 -7.91 -8.09
N LEU A 436 -12.72 -9.00 -7.67
CA LEU A 436 -12.50 -9.58 -6.34
C LEU A 436 -11.09 -10.17 -6.20
N GLY A 437 -10.43 -10.59 -7.29
CA GLY A 437 -9.05 -11.09 -7.26
C GLY A 437 -8.00 -9.99 -7.19
N ASP A 438 -8.38 -8.73 -7.47
CA ASP A 438 -7.49 -7.59 -7.65
C ASP A 438 -6.53 -7.34 -6.48
N ALA A 439 -5.34 -6.82 -6.75
CA ALA A 439 -4.32 -6.55 -5.73
C ALA A 439 -4.74 -5.44 -4.74
N SER A 440 -5.51 -4.44 -5.21
CA SER A 440 -5.93 -3.29 -4.43
C SER A 440 -7.14 -3.59 -3.54
N PRO A 441 -7.02 -3.46 -2.21
CA PRO A 441 -8.16 -3.66 -1.30
C PRO A 441 -9.34 -2.73 -1.60
N GLY A 442 -9.08 -1.53 -2.14
CA GLY A 442 -10.11 -0.55 -2.50
C GLY A 442 -10.99 -1.00 -3.66
N ILE A 443 -10.36 -1.55 -4.72
CA ILE A 443 -11.03 -2.15 -5.88
C ILE A 443 -11.82 -3.39 -5.46
N ARG A 444 -11.19 -4.33 -4.72
CA ARG A 444 -11.87 -5.51 -4.16
C ARG A 444 -13.12 -5.14 -3.35
N HIS A 445 -13.00 -4.16 -2.46
CA HIS A 445 -14.12 -3.70 -1.62
C HIS A 445 -15.20 -2.94 -2.40
N ALA A 446 -14.92 -2.42 -3.59
CA ALA A 446 -15.95 -1.89 -4.50
C ALA A 446 -16.66 -3.02 -5.25
N ALA A 447 -15.91 -3.95 -5.84
CA ALA A 447 -16.44 -5.12 -6.55
C ALA A 447 -17.29 -6.03 -5.64
N ALA A 448 -16.93 -6.17 -4.37
CA ALA A 448 -17.71 -6.92 -3.38
C ALA A 448 -19.09 -6.33 -3.09
N ALA A 449 -19.31 -5.02 -3.27
CA ALA A 449 -20.64 -4.43 -3.15
C ALA A 449 -21.56 -4.84 -4.31
N LEU A 450 -20.99 -4.88 -5.53
CA LEU A 450 -21.66 -5.39 -6.73
C LEU A 450 -22.01 -6.87 -6.61
N VAL A 451 -21.03 -7.70 -6.27
CA VAL A 451 -21.20 -9.15 -6.20
C VAL A 451 -22.20 -9.55 -5.11
N ALA A 452 -22.16 -8.91 -3.93
CA ALA A 452 -23.15 -9.16 -2.88
C ALA A 452 -24.58 -8.86 -3.37
N SER A 453 -24.82 -7.67 -3.93
CA SER A 453 -26.15 -7.28 -4.41
C SER A 453 -26.66 -8.16 -5.56
N GLY A 454 -25.77 -8.61 -6.44
CA GLY A 454 -26.10 -9.57 -7.50
C GLY A 454 -26.49 -10.95 -6.97
N LEU A 455 -25.72 -11.48 -6.01
CA LEU A 455 -26.00 -12.77 -5.36
C LEU A 455 -27.32 -12.74 -4.58
N GLU A 456 -27.57 -11.68 -3.81
CA GLU A 456 -28.81 -11.48 -3.07
C GLU A 456 -30.03 -11.40 -4.00
N SER A 457 -29.91 -10.67 -5.11
CA SER A 457 -30.98 -10.54 -6.10
C SER A 457 -31.28 -11.88 -6.80
N ALA A 458 -30.24 -12.62 -7.19
CA ALA A 458 -30.38 -13.94 -7.81
C ALA A 458 -30.97 -14.98 -6.85
N ALA A 459 -30.55 -14.97 -5.58
CA ALA A 459 -31.09 -15.84 -4.56
C ALA A 459 -32.56 -15.52 -4.25
N ALA A 460 -32.93 -14.23 -4.15
CA ALA A 460 -34.32 -13.82 -3.97
C ALA A 460 -35.23 -14.26 -5.13
N ALA A 461 -34.75 -14.16 -6.37
CA ALA A 461 -35.48 -14.63 -7.55
C ALA A 461 -35.64 -16.17 -7.60
N GLY A 462 -34.67 -16.92 -7.07
CA GLY A 462 -34.70 -18.39 -7.00
C GLY A 462 -35.44 -18.98 -5.80
N ALA A 463 -35.73 -18.19 -4.76
CA ALA A 463 -36.20 -18.66 -3.45
C ALA A 463 -37.71 -19.02 -3.38
N ALA A 464 -38.25 -19.66 -4.41
CA ALA A 464 -39.67 -20.03 -4.49
C ALA A 464 -40.16 -20.97 -3.37
N GLY A 465 -39.26 -21.72 -2.70
CA GLY A 465 -39.55 -22.57 -1.54
C GLY A 465 -39.14 -22.01 -0.17
N GLY A 466 -38.53 -20.81 -0.12
CA GLY A 466 -38.28 -20.07 1.14
C GLY A 466 -36.81 -19.94 1.58
N VAL A 467 -36.61 -19.70 2.88
CA VAL A 467 -35.34 -19.16 3.43
C VAL A 467 -34.16 -20.14 3.30
N HIS A 468 -34.39 -21.45 3.41
CA HIS A 468 -33.32 -22.44 3.24
C HIS A 468 -32.84 -22.50 1.78
N ASP A 469 -33.77 -22.44 0.81
CA ASP A 469 -33.44 -22.40 -0.62
C ASP A 469 -32.68 -21.13 -0.99
N ALA A 470 -33.06 -19.98 -0.40
CA ALA A 470 -32.34 -18.72 -0.56
C ALA A 470 -30.88 -18.82 -0.09
N ARG A 471 -30.61 -19.41 1.09
CA ARG A 471 -29.24 -19.63 1.60
C ARG A 471 -28.46 -20.59 0.71
N ALA A 472 -29.08 -21.68 0.26
CA ALA A 472 -28.44 -22.63 -0.65
C ALA A 472 -28.15 -22.01 -2.04
N ALA A 473 -29.02 -21.12 -2.53
CA ALA A 473 -28.79 -20.36 -3.76
C ALA A 473 -27.66 -19.34 -3.62
N LEU A 474 -27.60 -18.58 -2.51
CA LEU A 474 -26.47 -17.70 -2.20
C LEU A 474 -25.14 -18.47 -2.16
N LEU A 475 -25.10 -19.64 -1.49
CA LEU A 475 -23.89 -20.44 -1.39
C LEU A 475 -23.44 -20.98 -2.75
N ARG A 476 -24.35 -21.53 -3.57
CA ARG A 476 -24.04 -21.96 -4.93
C ARG A 476 -23.53 -20.80 -5.81
N GLY A 477 -24.15 -19.63 -5.72
CA GLY A 477 -23.71 -18.44 -6.46
C GLY A 477 -22.33 -17.96 -6.03
N LEU A 478 -22.06 -17.92 -4.72
CA LEU A 478 -20.74 -17.54 -4.18
C LEU A 478 -19.64 -18.52 -4.59
N LEU A 479 -19.93 -19.83 -4.57
CA LEU A 479 -19.00 -20.86 -5.03
C LEU A 479 -18.76 -20.77 -6.55
N ALA A 480 -19.80 -20.49 -7.34
CA ALA A 480 -19.64 -20.24 -8.78
C ALA A 480 -18.77 -19.00 -9.06
N VAL A 481 -18.85 -17.94 -8.23
CA VAL A 481 -17.95 -16.78 -8.30
C VAL A 481 -16.51 -17.17 -7.92
N CYS A 482 -16.30 -17.97 -6.87
CA CYS A 482 -14.96 -18.44 -6.47
C CYS A 482 -14.32 -19.29 -7.57
N VAL A 483 -15.10 -20.21 -8.16
CA VAL A 483 -14.63 -21.10 -9.25
C VAL A 483 -14.36 -20.30 -10.53
N ASP A 484 -15.20 -19.34 -10.94
CA ASP A 484 -14.90 -18.52 -12.12
C ASP A 484 -13.70 -17.59 -11.91
N LEU A 485 -13.53 -17.06 -10.69
CA LEU A 485 -12.39 -16.22 -10.32
C LEU A 485 -11.05 -16.96 -10.44
N TRP A 486 -11.04 -18.29 -10.27
CA TRP A 486 -9.82 -19.10 -10.30
C TRP A 486 -9.63 -19.97 -11.54
N ARG A 487 -10.52 -19.86 -12.55
CA ARG A 487 -10.30 -20.50 -13.86
C ARG A 487 -9.07 -19.88 -14.53
N GLY A 488 -8.18 -20.73 -15.03
CA GLY A 488 -6.84 -20.32 -15.52
C GLY A 488 -5.80 -20.10 -14.42
N ALA A 489 -6.18 -19.70 -13.20
CA ALA A 489 -5.25 -19.37 -12.14
C ALA A 489 -4.47 -20.60 -11.61
N ALA A 490 -3.17 -20.42 -11.38
CA ALA A 490 -2.29 -21.42 -10.79
C ALA A 490 -2.81 -21.95 -9.43
N ARG A 491 -2.62 -23.24 -9.14
CA ARG A 491 -3.19 -23.90 -7.94
C ARG A 491 -2.88 -23.17 -6.63
N GLY A 492 -1.65 -22.68 -6.47
CA GLY A 492 -1.23 -21.92 -5.27
C GLY A 492 -1.89 -20.55 -5.11
N ALA A 493 -2.42 -19.94 -6.18
CA ALA A 493 -3.14 -18.67 -6.12
C ALA A 493 -4.59 -18.83 -5.62
N ARG A 494 -5.18 -20.02 -5.77
CA ARG A 494 -6.60 -20.30 -5.44
C ARG A 494 -6.96 -19.91 -3.99
N ALA A 495 -6.11 -20.25 -3.03
CA ALA A 495 -6.31 -19.89 -1.62
C ALA A 495 -6.27 -18.37 -1.37
N THR A 496 -5.41 -17.63 -2.09
CA THR A 496 -5.35 -16.16 -2.01
C THR A 496 -6.57 -15.50 -2.64
N LEU A 497 -7.06 -16.01 -3.77
CA LEU A 497 -8.30 -15.53 -4.38
C LEU A 497 -9.50 -15.74 -3.45
N VAL A 498 -9.60 -16.88 -2.75
CA VAL A 498 -10.65 -17.09 -1.74
C VAL A 498 -10.45 -16.18 -0.51
N ALA A 499 -9.21 -15.92 -0.07
CA ALA A 499 -8.93 -14.93 0.98
C ALA A 499 -9.39 -13.51 0.60
N HIS A 500 -9.13 -13.09 -0.63
CA HIS A 500 -9.62 -11.83 -1.18
C HIS A 500 -11.16 -11.74 -1.20
N VAL A 501 -11.83 -12.82 -1.63
CA VAL A 501 -13.30 -12.93 -1.65
C VAL A 501 -13.89 -12.85 -0.24
N VAL A 502 -13.38 -13.63 0.72
CA VAL A 502 -13.88 -13.64 2.10
C VAL A 502 -13.64 -12.30 2.79
N ASP A 503 -12.47 -11.68 2.63
CA ASP A 503 -12.22 -10.38 3.26
C ASP A 503 -13.21 -9.30 2.80
N ALA A 504 -13.39 -9.17 1.48
CA ALA A 504 -14.23 -8.13 0.90
C ALA A 504 -15.74 -8.40 1.07
N LEU A 505 -16.19 -9.66 1.16
CA LEU A 505 -17.61 -10.02 1.31
C LEU A 505 -18.06 -10.31 2.75
N ALA A 506 -17.18 -10.63 3.71
CA ALA A 506 -17.62 -10.99 5.08
C ALA A 506 -18.33 -9.86 5.83
N GLY A 507 -18.11 -8.59 5.46
CA GLY A 507 -18.86 -7.44 5.97
C GLY A 507 -20.21 -7.19 5.27
N ARG A 508 -20.60 -8.04 4.31
CA ARG A 508 -21.76 -7.87 3.42
C ARG A 508 -22.67 -9.10 3.36
N LEU A 509 -22.10 -10.30 3.31
CA LEU A 509 -22.83 -11.57 3.22
C LEU A 509 -22.76 -12.32 4.57
N PRO A 510 -23.82 -12.31 5.40
CA PRO A 510 -23.85 -13.04 6.66
C PRO A 510 -23.65 -14.56 6.52
N LEU A 511 -23.86 -15.11 5.32
CA LEU A 511 -23.59 -16.49 4.96
C LEU A 511 -22.16 -16.94 5.31
N LEU A 512 -21.17 -16.03 5.24
CA LEU A 512 -19.78 -16.30 5.61
C LEU A 512 -19.56 -16.52 7.12
N ALA A 513 -20.61 -16.42 7.94
CA ALA A 513 -20.64 -16.80 9.35
C ALA A 513 -21.78 -17.78 9.69
N ASP A 514 -22.53 -18.30 8.70
CA ASP A 514 -23.59 -19.30 8.89
C ASP A 514 -22.97 -20.70 8.89
N TRP A 515 -22.37 -21.08 10.01
CA TRP A 515 -21.68 -22.38 10.15
C TRP A 515 -22.57 -23.59 9.86
N PRO A 516 -23.85 -23.64 10.27
CA PRO A 516 -24.76 -24.69 9.84
C PRO A 516 -24.88 -24.80 8.32
N ALA A 517 -25.05 -23.70 7.59
CA ALA A 517 -25.13 -23.72 6.13
C ALA A 517 -23.79 -24.08 5.47
N LEU A 518 -22.67 -23.54 5.97
CA LEU A 518 -21.33 -23.79 5.44
C LEU A 518 -20.88 -25.24 5.64
N VAL A 519 -21.07 -25.82 6.83
CA VAL A 519 -20.67 -27.21 7.12
C VAL A 519 -21.62 -28.21 6.44
N ALA A 520 -22.93 -27.98 6.42
CA ALA A 520 -23.86 -28.85 5.68
C ALA A 520 -23.61 -28.77 4.17
N GLY A 521 -23.26 -27.59 3.64
CA GLY A 521 -22.80 -27.43 2.26
C GLY A 521 -21.53 -28.22 1.96
N LEU A 522 -20.57 -28.24 2.90
CA LEU A 522 -19.33 -29.00 2.75
C LEU A 522 -19.59 -30.51 2.72
N GLU A 523 -20.49 -31.02 3.56
CA GLU A 523 -20.95 -32.42 3.51
C GLU A 523 -21.68 -32.77 2.20
N ALA A 524 -22.43 -31.84 1.63
CA ALA A 524 -23.14 -32.03 0.36
C ALA A 524 -22.21 -31.97 -0.86
N ALA A 525 -21.26 -31.02 -0.89
CA ALA A 525 -20.29 -30.88 -1.98
C ALA A 525 -19.24 -32.01 -1.99
N ALA A 526 -18.76 -32.40 -0.80
CA ALA A 526 -17.99 -33.64 -0.58
C ALA A 526 -18.90 -34.90 -0.52
N GLY A 527 -20.17 -34.73 -0.91
CA GLY A 527 -21.27 -35.69 -0.81
C GLY A 527 -21.46 -36.52 -2.08
N GLY A 528 -21.22 -35.91 -3.25
CA GLY A 528 -21.44 -36.47 -4.59
C GLY A 528 -20.66 -37.74 -4.91
N ASP A 529 -20.91 -38.25 -6.11
CA ASP A 529 -20.27 -39.44 -6.69
C ASP A 529 -19.36 -38.95 -7.84
N ASP A 530 -18.16 -39.50 -8.00
CA ASP A 530 -17.03 -38.87 -8.74
C ASP A 530 -17.20 -38.72 -10.28
N GLY A 531 -18.42 -38.80 -10.81
CA GLY A 531 -18.73 -38.75 -12.25
C GLY A 531 -18.69 -37.37 -12.90
N GLY A 532 -18.49 -36.27 -12.16
CA GLY A 532 -18.56 -34.90 -12.67
C GLY A 532 -17.44 -33.98 -12.16
N GLY A 533 -16.48 -33.63 -13.02
CA GLY A 533 -15.30 -32.84 -12.63
C GLY A 533 -15.57 -31.44 -12.02
N GLY A 534 -16.77 -30.89 -12.18
CA GLY A 534 -17.18 -29.64 -11.53
C GLY A 534 -17.55 -29.78 -10.05
N GLU A 535 -17.86 -30.98 -9.56
CA GLU A 535 -18.24 -31.20 -8.16
C GLU A 535 -17.00 -31.11 -7.25
N GLY A 536 -15.87 -31.69 -7.66
CA GLY A 536 -14.60 -31.58 -6.95
C GLY A 536 -14.07 -30.14 -6.82
N GLU A 537 -14.16 -29.33 -7.88
CA GLU A 537 -13.79 -27.91 -7.78
C GLU A 537 -14.72 -27.14 -6.81
N THR A 538 -16.00 -27.50 -6.76
CA THR A 538 -16.98 -26.91 -5.84
C THR A 538 -16.70 -27.30 -4.38
N ALA A 539 -16.34 -28.55 -4.12
CA ALA A 539 -15.94 -29.04 -2.80
C ALA A 539 -14.65 -28.36 -2.32
N LEU A 540 -13.64 -28.22 -3.19
CA LEU A 540 -12.38 -27.52 -2.89
C LEU A 540 -12.62 -26.03 -2.60
N ALA A 541 -13.45 -25.36 -3.41
CA ALA A 541 -13.81 -23.96 -3.20
C ALA A 541 -14.50 -23.76 -1.84
N LEU A 542 -15.39 -24.67 -1.45
CA LEU A 542 -16.07 -24.60 -0.18
C LEU A 542 -15.14 -24.93 1.01
N ALA A 543 -14.22 -25.89 0.88
CA ALA A 543 -13.21 -26.15 1.91
C ALA A 543 -12.33 -24.91 2.18
N MET A 544 -11.84 -24.26 1.12
CA MET A 544 -11.09 -22.99 1.23
C MET A 544 -11.94 -21.88 1.86
N LEU A 545 -13.21 -21.75 1.46
CA LEU A 545 -14.14 -20.73 1.99
C LEU A 545 -14.42 -20.92 3.48
N VAL A 546 -14.62 -22.16 3.92
CA VAL A 546 -14.82 -22.53 5.33
C VAL A 546 -13.56 -22.25 6.15
N ARG A 547 -12.38 -22.69 5.67
CA ARG A 547 -11.10 -22.43 6.34
C ARG A 547 -10.87 -20.95 6.56
N GLU A 548 -11.02 -20.17 5.50
CA GLU A 548 -10.73 -18.75 5.52
C GLU A 548 -11.72 -17.95 6.39
N SER A 549 -13.01 -18.30 6.33
CA SER A 549 -14.01 -17.71 7.23
C SER A 549 -13.70 -18.03 8.70
N LEU A 550 -13.27 -19.27 8.99
CA LEU A 550 -12.93 -19.71 10.35
C LEU A 550 -11.65 -19.02 10.86
N ARG A 551 -10.67 -18.83 9.97
CA ARG A 551 -9.44 -18.07 10.22
C ARG A 551 -9.72 -16.59 10.49
N ARG A 552 -10.66 -15.96 9.77
CA ARG A 552 -11.16 -14.60 10.06
C ARG A 552 -11.83 -14.54 11.43
N ALA A 553 -12.66 -15.51 11.78
CA ALA A 553 -13.29 -15.60 13.11
C ALA A 553 -12.25 -15.78 14.23
N ARG A 554 -11.22 -16.61 14.03
CA ARG A 554 -10.07 -16.75 14.95
C ARG A 554 -9.31 -15.44 15.13
N ALA A 555 -9.00 -14.74 14.04
CA ALA A 555 -8.28 -13.46 14.10
C ALA A 555 -9.09 -12.38 14.86
N ALA A 556 -10.39 -12.29 14.59
CA ALA A 556 -11.29 -11.36 15.29
C ALA A 556 -11.46 -11.71 16.79
N ALA A 557 -11.51 -13.00 17.14
CA ALA A 557 -11.57 -13.46 18.52
C ALA A 557 -10.29 -13.20 19.32
N GLY A 558 -9.12 -13.12 18.66
CA GLY A 558 -7.81 -12.89 19.27
C GLY A 558 -7.34 -11.42 19.29
N ALA A 559 -8.12 -10.48 18.76
CA ALA A 559 -7.70 -9.08 18.61
C ALA A 559 -7.73 -8.27 19.92
N GLU A 560 -6.83 -7.27 20.05
CA GLU A 560 -6.84 -6.32 21.18
C GLU A 560 -8.07 -5.40 21.15
N ALA A 561 -9.19 -5.86 21.70
CA ALA A 561 -10.46 -5.15 21.69
C ALA A 561 -10.48 -3.91 22.62
N ARG A 562 -10.31 -2.73 22.01
CA ARG A 562 -10.38 -1.40 22.67
C ARG A 562 -11.79 -0.80 22.52
N GLY A 563 -12.45 -0.51 23.65
CA GLY A 563 -13.84 -0.05 23.69
C GLY A 563 -14.89 -1.18 23.79
N ARG A 564 -16.16 -0.84 24.04
CA ARG A 564 -17.23 -1.81 24.30
C ARG A 564 -17.58 -2.65 23.05
N ALA A 565 -17.96 -2.00 21.95
CA ALA A 565 -18.37 -2.68 20.71
C ALA A 565 -17.29 -3.61 20.14
N ALA A 566 -16.01 -3.24 20.26
CA ALA A 566 -14.90 -4.10 19.84
C ALA A 566 -14.79 -5.39 20.69
N ARG A 567 -15.11 -5.32 21.99
CA ARG A 567 -15.11 -6.49 22.88
C ARG A 567 -16.30 -7.38 22.60
N GLU A 568 -17.48 -6.79 22.38
CA GLU A 568 -18.70 -7.51 21.99
C GLU A 568 -18.47 -8.26 20.67
N ALA A 569 -17.88 -7.62 19.66
CA ALA A 569 -17.49 -8.25 18.39
C ALA A 569 -16.47 -9.40 18.58
N ALA A 570 -15.43 -9.21 19.40
CA ALA A 570 -14.46 -10.27 19.69
C ALA A 570 -15.10 -11.47 20.42
N THR A 571 -16.02 -11.23 21.36
CA THR A 571 -16.76 -12.32 22.02
C THR A 571 -17.73 -13.04 21.08
N ALA A 572 -18.38 -12.32 20.15
CA ALA A 572 -19.22 -12.94 19.12
C ALA A 572 -18.40 -13.81 18.16
N ALA A 573 -17.22 -13.34 17.74
CA ALA A 573 -16.29 -14.12 16.92
C ALA A 573 -15.76 -15.38 17.65
N ALA A 574 -15.50 -15.28 18.96
CA ALA A 574 -15.10 -16.42 19.78
C ALA A 574 -16.23 -17.48 19.93
N ALA A 575 -17.49 -17.03 20.04
CA ALA A 575 -18.65 -17.91 20.06
C ALA A 575 -18.90 -18.57 18.70
N ALA A 576 -18.82 -17.81 17.61
CA ALA A 576 -18.92 -18.31 16.23
C ALA A 576 -17.84 -19.38 15.92
N ARG A 577 -16.57 -19.12 16.28
CA ARG A 577 -15.49 -20.11 16.17
C ARG A 577 -15.76 -21.38 16.99
N GLN A 578 -16.39 -21.24 18.16
CA GLN A 578 -16.78 -22.39 18.98
C GLN A 578 -17.90 -23.21 18.32
N GLU A 579 -18.96 -22.57 17.81
CA GLU A 579 -20.03 -23.24 17.06
C GLU A 579 -19.49 -24.02 15.85
N ALA A 580 -18.68 -23.36 15.01
CA ALA A 580 -17.99 -23.99 13.88
C ALA A 580 -17.19 -25.22 14.31
N THR A 581 -16.48 -25.13 15.44
CA THR A 581 -15.69 -26.25 15.98
C THR A 581 -16.57 -27.42 16.42
N VAL A 582 -17.72 -27.17 17.04
CA VAL A 582 -18.66 -28.25 17.45
C VAL A 582 -19.22 -28.98 16.23
N LEU A 583 -19.59 -28.25 15.18
CA LEU A 583 -20.09 -28.84 13.93
C LEU A 583 -18.98 -29.66 13.22
N LEU A 584 -17.81 -29.04 12.98
CA LEU A 584 -16.68 -29.70 12.31
C LEU A 584 -16.19 -30.95 13.07
N ALA A 585 -16.16 -30.92 14.40
CA ALA A 585 -15.76 -32.06 15.22
C ALA A 585 -16.60 -33.33 14.97
N GLY A 586 -17.87 -33.18 14.58
CA GLY A 586 -18.76 -34.29 14.25
C GLY A 586 -18.63 -34.82 12.82
N ARG A 587 -18.00 -34.07 11.90
CA ARG A 587 -18.03 -34.35 10.44
C ARG A 587 -16.66 -34.54 9.80
N LEU A 588 -15.67 -33.73 10.21
CA LEU A 588 -14.33 -33.73 9.63
C LEU A 588 -13.65 -35.13 9.63
N PRO A 589 -13.76 -35.98 10.68
CA PRO A 589 -13.23 -37.34 10.65
C PRO A 589 -13.88 -38.25 9.58
N GLY A 590 -15.10 -37.95 9.14
CA GLY A 590 -15.76 -38.67 8.03
C GLY A 590 -15.24 -38.19 6.68
N LEU A 591 -15.22 -36.86 6.48
CA LEU A 591 -14.74 -36.22 5.26
C LEU A 591 -13.29 -36.61 4.93
N LEU A 592 -12.38 -36.55 5.92
CA LEU A 592 -10.96 -36.92 5.75
C LEU A 592 -10.77 -38.38 5.35
N ARG A 593 -11.59 -39.32 5.85
CA ARG A 593 -11.52 -40.73 5.45
C ARG A 593 -12.07 -40.97 4.05
N ARG A 594 -13.14 -40.26 3.65
CA ARG A 594 -13.75 -40.38 2.32
C ARG A 594 -12.83 -39.84 1.23
N HIS A 595 -12.21 -38.69 1.47
CA HIS A 595 -11.43 -37.93 0.49
C HIS A 595 -9.91 -38.10 0.62
N ALA A 596 -9.45 -39.11 1.37
CA ALA A 596 -8.03 -39.40 1.64
C ALA A 596 -7.12 -39.65 0.40
N ARG A 597 -7.69 -39.65 -0.81
CA ARG A 597 -6.97 -39.77 -2.10
C ARG A 597 -6.87 -38.44 -2.86
N ASP A 598 -7.71 -37.46 -2.56
CA ASP A 598 -7.60 -36.10 -3.09
C ASP A 598 -6.68 -35.29 -2.17
N GLY A 599 -5.44 -35.07 -2.62
CA GLY A 599 -4.46 -34.30 -1.87
C GLY A 599 -4.81 -32.82 -1.69
N ALA A 600 -5.49 -32.21 -2.65
CA ALA A 600 -5.85 -30.79 -2.59
C ALA A 600 -7.01 -30.57 -1.60
N LEU A 601 -8.06 -31.38 -1.71
CA LEU A 601 -9.18 -31.34 -0.76
C LEU A 601 -8.74 -31.79 0.64
N THR A 602 -7.88 -32.82 0.75
CA THR A 602 -7.33 -33.26 2.04
C THR A 602 -6.49 -32.16 2.70
N ALA A 603 -5.61 -31.46 1.96
CA ALA A 603 -4.83 -30.35 2.51
C ALA A 603 -5.72 -29.25 3.10
N GLU A 604 -6.77 -28.87 2.36
CA GLU A 604 -7.73 -27.85 2.79
C GLU A 604 -8.59 -28.28 3.99
N LEU A 605 -9.07 -29.53 4.00
CA LEU A 605 -9.82 -30.10 5.12
C LEU A 605 -8.96 -30.22 6.40
N VAL A 606 -7.71 -30.67 6.28
CA VAL A 606 -6.79 -30.78 7.44
C VAL A 606 -6.39 -29.40 7.95
N ALA A 607 -6.23 -28.41 7.06
CA ALA A 607 -5.98 -27.02 7.43
C ALA A 607 -7.16 -26.32 8.15
N LEU A 608 -8.30 -27.00 8.36
CA LEU A 608 -9.33 -26.56 9.32
C LEU A 608 -8.90 -26.77 10.77
N VAL A 609 -8.07 -27.78 11.07
CA VAL A 609 -7.70 -28.16 12.45
C VAL A 609 -6.94 -27.04 13.19
N PRO A 610 -5.99 -26.30 12.56
CA PRO A 610 -5.38 -25.11 13.18
C PRO A 610 -6.32 -23.94 13.42
N GLU A 611 -7.44 -23.86 12.68
CA GLU A 611 -8.40 -22.77 12.77
C GLU A 611 -9.54 -23.09 13.76
N MET A 612 -9.84 -24.36 13.99
CA MET A 612 -10.74 -24.85 15.05
C MET A 612 -10.23 -24.48 16.47
N ARG A 613 -11.15 -24.37 17.43
CA ARG A 613 -10.85 -24.05 18.83
C ARG A 613 -10.71 -25.34 19.64
N LEU A 614 -9.51 -25.93 19.65
CA LEU A 614 -9.28 -27.28 20.17
C LEU A 614 -9.67 -27.50 21.65
N GLU A 615 -9.75 -26.45 22.48
CA GLU A 615 -10.24 -26.54 23.86
C GLU A 615 -11.70 -27.00 23.95
N VAL A 616 -12.49 -26.81 22.88
CA VAL A 616 -13.90 -27.24 22.81
C VAL A 616 -14.04 -28.76 22.98
N TYR A 617 -13.07 -29.55 22.52
CA TYR A 617 -13.08 -31.01 22.75
C TYR A 617 -13.00 -31.34 24.25
N VAL A 618 -12.12 -30.68 25.01
CA VAL A 618 -11.99 -30.89 26.46
C VAL A 618 -13.22 -30.36 27.21
N LEU A 619 -13.75 -29.19 26.80
CA LEU A 619 -14.98 -28.65 27.38
C LEU A 619 -16.20 -29.55 27.16
N LEU A 620 -16.22 -30.36 26.09
CA LEU A 620 -17.28 -31.32 25.78
C LEU A 620 -16.98 -32.76 26.24
N ARG A 621 -15.82 -33.03 26.87
CA ARG A 621 -15.34 -34.37 27.24
C ARG A 621 -15.23 -35.33 26.04
N LYS A 622 -14.67 -34.80 24.95
CA LYS A 622 -14.45 -35.46 23.65
C LYS A 622 -12.97 -35.57 23.30
N GLU A 623 -12.12 -35.75 24.33
CA GLU A 623 -10.67 -35.91 24.18
C GLU A 623 -10.33 -37.15 23.34
N LYS A 624 -11.17 -38.19 23.40
CA LYS A 624 -11.04 -39.36 22.53
C LYS A 624 -11.30 -39.01 21.06
N GLU A 625 -12.41 -38.35 20.72
CA GLU A 625 -12.68 -37.99 19.33
C GLU A 625 -11.64 -37.01 18.74
N ALA A 626 -11.03 -36.18 19.60
CA ALA A 626 -9.87 -35.37 19.22
C ALA A 626 -8.63 -36.24 18.93
N ALA A 627 -8.31 -37.21 19.79
CA ALA A 627 -7.21 -38.14 19.57
C ALA A 627 -7.43 -39.03 18.32
N ASP A 628 -8.66 -39.49 18.10
CA ASP A 628 -9.05 -40.25 16.90
C ASP A 628 -8.88 -39.38 15.63
N LEU A 629 -9.24 -38.09 15.66
CA LEU A 629 -9.00 -37.15 14.55
C LEU A 629 -7.50 -36.94 14.30
N LEU A 630 -6.70 -36.68 15.33
CA LEU A 630 -5.25 -36.51 15.18
C LEU A 630 -4.56 -37.80 14.71
N GLY A 631 -5.11 -38.97 15.07
CA GLY A 631 -4.68 -40.27 14.53
C GLY A 631 -4.94 -40.43 13.03
N ILE A 632 -6.08 -39.94 12.51
CA ILE A 632 -6.36 -39.89 11.06
C ILE A 632 -5.34 -38.97 10.37
N VAL A 633 -5.11 -37.78 10.92
CA VAL A 633 -4.12 -36.81 10.37
C VAL A 633 -2.71 -37.42 10.34
N GLN A 634 -2.31 -38.16 11.38
CA GLN A 634 -1.02 -38.87 11.40
C GLN A 634 -0.94 -40.01 10.38
N GLY A 635 -2.04 -40.75 10.17
CA GLY A 635 -2.10 -41.79 9.14
C GLY A 635 -1.98 -41.23 7.72
N LEU A 636 -2.55 -40.04 7.47
CA LEU A 636 -2.44 -39.35 6.17
C LEU A 636 -0.99 -38.95 5.85
N ILE A 637 -0.17 -38.58 6.85
CA ILE A 637 1.27 -38.25 6.63
C ILE A 637 1.99 -39.43 5.97
N THR A 638 1.80 -40.65 6.46
CA THR A 638 2.51 -41.83 5.96
C THR A 638 1.90 -42.46 4.72
N GLN A 639 0.63 -42.14 4.40
CA GLN A 639 -0.12 -42.72 3.28
C GLN A 639 -0.18 -41.81 2.04
N HIS A 640 0.13 -40.52 2.16
CA HIS A 640 -0.15 -39.54 1.11
C HIS A 640 1.11 -39.05 0.38
N ALA A 641 1.03 -38.92 -0.96
CA ALA A 641 2.17 -38.56 -1.82
C ALA A 641 2.18 -37.11 -2.36
N SER A 642 1.10 -36.32 -2.16
CA SER A 642 1.17 -34.86 -2.33
C SER A 642 1.76 -34.19 -1.09
N VAL A 643 2.74 -33.33 -1.34
CA VAL A 643 3.40 -32.44 -0.38
C VAL A 643 2.39 -31.57 0.37
N GLU A 644 1.39 -31.04 -0.33
CA GLU A 644 0.40 -30.08 0.21
C GLU A 644 -0.39 -30.68 1.38
N ALA A 645 -0.82 -31.94 1.23
CA ALA A 645 -1.56 -32.67 2.26
C ALA A 645 -0.66 -33.05 3.44
N VAL A 646 0.58 -33.48 3.16
CA VAL A 646 1.55 -33.89 4.19
C VAL A 646 2.00 -32.70 5.03
N GLU A 647 2.24 -31.54 4.42
CA GLU A 647 2.51 -30.28 5.12
C GLU A 647 1.33 -29.82 5.98
N ALA A 648 0.10 -29.87 5.45
CA ALA A 648 -1.10 -29.56 6.23
C ALA A 648 -1.24 -30.48 7.45
N CYS A 649 -0.96 -31.78 7.29
CA CYS A 649 -1.00 -32.74 8.40
C CYS A 649 0.09 -32.49 9.45
N ALA A 650 1.33 -32.25 9.03
CA ALA A 650 2.43 -31.90 9.92
C ALA A 650 2.12 -30.60 10.70
N ALA A 651 1.62 -29.57 10.02
CA ALA A 651 1.22 -28.30 10.63
C ALA A 651 0.03 -28.44 11.61
N ALA A 652 -0.95 -29.29 11.30
CA ALA A 652 -2.07 -29.58 12.19
C ALA A 652 -1.65 -30.29 13.48
N LEU A 653 -0.79 -31.32 13.38
CA LEU A 653 -0.21 -31.99 14.55
C LEU A 653 0.67 -31.04 15.37
N ALA A 654 1.51 -30.22 14.73
CA ALA A 654 2.35 -29.22 15.39
C ALA A 654 1.54 -28.14 16.11
N HIS A 655 0.43 -27.67 15.53
CA HIS A 655 -0.49 -26.76 16.21
C HIS A 655 -1.12 -27.43 17.45
N ALA A 656 -1.59 -28.68 17.34
CA ALA A 656 -2.16 -29.40 18.47
C ALA A 656 -1.13 -29.65 19.60
N ALA A 657 0.13 -29.94 19.25
CA ALA A 657 1.22 -30.15 20.22
C ALA A 657 1.66 -28.85 20.94
N ARG A 658 1.72 -27.72 20.23
CA ARG A 658 2.18 -26.43 20.77
C ARG A 658 1.07 -25.61 21.41
N ASP A 659 -0.02 -25.40 20.68
CA ASP A 659 -1.07 -24.42 21.01
C ASP A 659 -2.33 -25.06 21.61
N GLY A 660 -2.51 -26.37 21.45
CA GLY A 660 -3.72 -27.10 21.90
C GLY A 660 -3.89 -27.13 23.43
N PRO A 661 -5.03 -27.66 23.93
CA PRO A 661 -5.24 -27.87 25.36
C PRO A 661 -4.32 -28.99 25.90
N GLY A 662 -3.91 -28.89 27.17
CA GLY A 662 -2.91 -29.79 27.76
C GLY A 662 -3.18 -31.28 27.56
N ALA A 663 -4.44 -31.71 27.70
CA ALA A 663 -4.87 -33.11 27.50
C ALA A 663 -4.63 -33.68 26.09
N LEU A 664 -4.35 -32.84 25.09
CA LEU A 664 -4.06 -33.24 23.71
C LEU A 664 -2.59 -33.02 23.30
N ARG A 665 -1.83 -32.16 24.00
CA ARG A 665 -0.46 -31.79 23.60
C ARG A 665 0.48 -32.97 23.54
N ASP A 666 0.53 -33.77 24.60
CA ASP A 666 1.48 -34.87 24.71
C ASP A 666 1.14 -36.00 23.72
N GLY A 667 -0.16 -36.23 23.47
CA GLY A 667 -0.63 -37.14 22.43
C GLY A 667 -0.27 -36.67 21.02
N ALA A 668 -0.45 -35.38 20.72
CA ALA A 668 -0.04 -34.78 19.44
C ALA A 668 1.48 -34.79 19.25
N ARG A 669 2.26 -34.52 20.30
CA ARG A 669 3.73 -34.61 20.28
C ARG A 669 4.19 -36.05 20.04
N ALA A 670 3.57 -37.03 20.69
CA ALA A 670 3.87 -38.44 20.45
C ALA A 670 3.47 -38.92 19.04
N LEU A 671 2.47 -38.30 18.40
CA LEU A 671 2.13 -38.53 16.98
C LEU A 671 3.17 -37.91 16.04
N LEU A 672 3.67 -36.71 16.33
CA LEU A 672 4.78 -36.08 15.58
C LEU A 672 6.08 -36.90 15.67
N ASP A 673 6.46 -37.32 16.88
CA ASP A 673 7.63 -38.16 17.13
C ASP A 673 7.58 -39.43 16.28
N ARG A 674 6.48 -40.20 16.36
CA ARG A 674 6.29 -41.41 15.52
C ARG A 674 6.29 -41.13 14.02
N SER A 675 5.79 -39.97 13.59
CA SER A 675 5.78 -39.60 12.16
C SER A 675 7.19 -39.29 11.65
N LEU A 676 7.99 -38.58 12.47
CA LEU A 676 9.38 -38.26 12.17
C LEU A 676 10.25 -39.51 12.17
N ASP A 677 10.12 -40.37 13.17
CA ASP A 677 10.84 -41.65 13.24
C ASP A 677 10.52 -42.53 12.01
N ALA A 678 9.24 -42.60 11.60
CA ALA A 678 8.83 -43.33 10.40
C ALA A 678 9.41 -42.73 9.11
N ALA A 679 9.37 -41.41 8.92
CA ALA A 679 9.93 -40.74 7.74
C ALA A 679 11.46 -40.88 7.67
N LEU A 680 12.15 -40.84 8.82
CA LEU A 680 13.60 -41.08 8.92
C LEU A 680 13.96 -42.52 8.56
N CYS A 681 13.20 -43.51 9.04
CA CYS A 681 13.39 -44.92 8.68
C CYS A 681 13.12 -45.15 7.18
N ALA A 682 12.04 -44.58 6.63
CA ALA A 682 11.70 -44.70 5.22
C ALA A 682 12.79 -44.08 4.32
N LEU A 683 13.25 -42.86 4.61
CA LEU A 683 14.29 -42.20 3.80
C LEU A 683 15.64 -42.94 3.88
N ARG A 684 16.00 -43.49 5.04
CA ARG A 684 17.22 -44.31 5.18
C ARG A 684 17.12 -45.57 4.34
N ALA A 685 16.06 -46.36 4.51
CA ALA A 685 15.85 -47.59 3.73
C ALA A 685 15.82 -47.34 2.21
N ALA A 686 15.17 -46.25 1.76
CA ALA A 686 15.13 -45.88 0.34
C ALA A 686 16.51 -45.39 -0.18
N LEU A 687 17.31 -44.71 0.65
CA LEU A 687 18.69 -44.32 0.31
C LEU A 687 19.66 -45.52 0.31
N ASP A 688 19.44 -46.50 1.18
CA ASP A 688 20.23 -47.73 1.29
C ASP A 688 19.96 -48.64 0.08
N ALA A 689 18.68 -48.88 -0.25
CA ALA A 689 18.29 -49.61 -1.46
C ALA A 689 18.79 -48.94 -2.77
N LEU A 690 18.92 -47.61 -2.78
CA LEU A 690 19.51 -46.87 -3.91
C LEU A 690 21.03 -47.06 -4.03
N ASP A 691 21.75 -47.31 -2.93
CA ASP A 691 23.17 -47.71 -2.98
C ASP A 691 23.33 -49.19 -3.39
N GLU A 692 22.40 -50.07 -2.99
CA GLU A 692 22.37 -51.48 -3.43
C GLU A 692 22.05 -51.63 -4.93
N ALA A 693 21.24 -50.73 -5.51
CA ALA A 693 20.95 -50.68 -6.94
C ALA A 693 22.11 -50.14 -7.80
N GLY A 694 22.91 -49.22 -7.25
CA GLY A 694 24.10 -48.64 -7.89
C GLY A 694 23.82 -47.44 -8.81
N GLU A 695 24.66 -46.40 -8.72
CA GLU A 695 24.41 -45.13 -9.40
C GLU A 695 24.49 -45.20 -10.95
N GLU A 696 25.12 -46.24 -11.51
CA GLU A 696 25.22 -46.47 -12.97
C GLU A 696 23.97 -47.10 -13.61
N GLY A 697 22.96 -47.50 -12.85
CA GLY A 697 21.70 -48.04 -13.39
C GLY A 697 20.81 -46.92 -13.96
N VAL A 698 20.49 -45.95 -13.11
CA VAL A 698 19.40 -44.98 -13.32
C VAL A 698 19.66 -44.01 -14.48
N ASP A 699 20.91 -43.59 -14.70
CA ASP A 699 21.28 -42.54 -15.68
C ASP A 699 21.41 -43.05 -17.14
N ARG A 700 20.93 -44.28 -17.43
CA ARG A 700 20.93 -44.86 -18.79
C ARG A 700 19.76 -44.32 -19.62
N THR A 701 19.94 -44.36 -20.95
CA THR A 701 18.90 -43.95 -21.91
C THR A 701 17.75 -44.96 -21.95
N PRO A 702 16.47 -44.53 -22.09
CA PRO A 702 15.30 -45.43 -22.11
C PRO A 702 15.17 -46.42 -23.28
N GLY A 703 16.23 -46.64 -24.07
CA GLY A 703 16.25 -47.59 -25.17
C GLY A 703 17.10 -48.84 -24.92
N ASP A 704 17.85 -48.89 -23.82
CA ASP A 704 18.88 -49.90 -23.53
C ASP A 704 18.56 -50.76 -22.28
N ARG A 705 17.35 -50.60 -21.71
CA ARG A 705 16.83 -51.37 -20.56
C ARG A 705 15.55 -52.12 -20.96
N GLY A 706 15.22 -53.18 -20.23
CA GLY A 706 13.93 -53.86 -20.32
C GLY A 706 12.94 -53.31 -19.29
N ASP A 707 11.64 -53.32 -19.63
CA ASP A 707 10.53 -52.68 -18.90
C ASP A 707 10.58 -52.89 -17.36
N ASP A 708 10.85 -54.12 -16.91
CA ASP A 708 10.90 -54.48 -15.48
C ASP A 708 11.98 -53.70 -14.69
N GLY A 709 13.10 -53.36 -15.34
CA GLY A 709 14.20 -52.62 -14.73
C GLY A 709 13.88 -51.14 -14.55
N GLU A 710 13.32 -50.51 -15.59
CA GLU A 710 12.94 -49.08 -15.52
C GLU A 710 11.81 -48.87 -14.51
N ALA A 711 10.87 -49.82 -14.41
CA ALA A 711 9.80 -49.78 -13.41
C ALA A 711 10.34 -49.81 -11.97
N ALA A 712 11.38 -50.61 -11.70
CA ALA A 712 12.01 -50.69 -10.38
C ALA A 712 12.78 -49.41 -10.02
N GLU A 713 13.55 -48.86 -10.95
CA GLU A 713 14.30 -47.60 -10.75
C GLU A 713 13.34 -46.41 -10.53
N HIS A 714 12.23 -46.34 -11.28
CA HIS A 714 11.20 -45.32 -11.08
C HIS A 714 10.44 -45.46 -9.75
N ALA A 715 10.16 -46.69 -9.29
CA ALA A 715 9.55 -46.92 -7.98
C ALA A 715 10.47 -46.43 -6.85
N LEU A 716 11.75 -46.79 -6.91
CA LEU A 716 12.74 -46.39 -5.91
C LEU A 716 12.95 -44.86 -5.87
N ALA A 717 13.01 -44.20 -7.03
CA ALA A 717 13.07 -42.74 -7.13
C ALA A 717 11.79 -42.06 -6.59
N PHE A 718 10.62 -42.69 -6.74
CA PHE A 718 9.35 -42.22 -6.17
C PHE A 718 9.35 -42.35 -4.63
N ASP A 719 9.82 -43.47 -4.08
CA ASP A 719 9.86 -43.70 -2.63
C ASP A 719 10.85 -42.75 -1.94
N VAL A 720 12.05 -42.55 -2.50
CA VAL A 720 13.00 -41.53 -2.01
C VAL A 720 12.37 -40.13 -2.02
N ARG A 721 11.59 -39.79 -3.07
CA ARG A 721 10.89 -38.50 -3.16
C ARG A 721 9.82 -38.35 -2.07
N VAL A 722 8.99 -39.37 -1.86
CA VAL A 722 7.90 -39.32 -0.86
C VAL A 722 8.48 -39.23 0.55
N ALA A 723 9.48 -40.05 0.88
CA ALA A 723 10.13 -40.01 2.19
C ALA A 723 10.87 -38.68 2.43
N ALA A 724 11.49 -38.09 1.40
CA ALA A 724 12.15 -36.79 1.51
C ALA A 724 11.16 -35.64 1.74
N GLU A 725 10.02 -35.59 1.04
CA GLU A 725 8.99 -34.56 1.23
C GLU A 725 8.27 -34.72 2.59
N GLN A 726 8.02 -35.97 3.04
CA GLN A 726 7.53 -36.25 4.39
C GLN A 726 8.50 -35.74 5.46
N LEU A 727 9.81 -36.03 5.31
CA LEU A 727 10.83 -35.55 6.24
C LEU A 727 10.95 -34.02 6.23
N ALA A 728 10.89 -33.38 5.05
CA ALA A 728 10.94 -31.93 4.92
C ALA A 728 9.74 -31.24 5.60
N ALA A 729 8.53 -31.76 5.41
CA ALA A 729 7.31 -31.25 6.04
C ALA A 729 7.35 -31.36 7.57
N LEU A 730 7.85 -32.50 8.10
CA LEU A 730 7.96 -32.75 9.54
C LEU A 730 9.09 -31.92 10.17
N ALA A 731 10.27 -31.85 9.55
CA ALA A 731 11.40 -31.06 10.03
C ALA A 731 11.08 -29.55 10.06
N ALA A 732 10.25 -29.05 9.14
CA ALA A 732 9.82 -27.64 9.11
C ALA A 732 8.95 -27.22 10.32
N VAL A 733 8.44 -28.18 11.11
CA VAL A 733 7.52 -27.90 12.24
C VAL A 733 7.90 -28.55 13.57
N HIS A 734 8.83 -29.52 13.59
CA HIS A 734 9.11 -30.35 14.78
C HIS A 734 10.59 -30.38 15.17
N ALA A 735 10.88 -30.09 16.44
CA ALA A 735 12.24 -29.85 16.94
C ALA A 735 13.13 -31.09 17.04
N ARG A 736 12.56 -32.31 17.14
CA ARG A 736 13.34 -33.56 17.31
C ARG A 736 14.06 -34.03 16.03
N CYS A 737 14.10 -33.23 14.98
CA CYS A 737 14.66 -33.59 13.66
C CYS A 737 16.20 -33.49 13.57
N GLU A 738 16.92 -33.46 14.69
CA GLU A 738 18.39 -33.45 14.75
C GLU A 738 18.99 -34.60 13.92
N GLY A 739 18.42 -35.81 14.03
CA GLY A 739 18.81 -36.99 13.23
C GLY A 739 18.43 -36.98 11.75
N ALA A 740 17.86 -35.87 11.24
CA ALA A 740 17.51 -35.66 9.83
C ALA A 740 18.63 -35.01 9.01
N GLY A 741 19.59 -34.33 9.66
CA GLY A 741 20.71 -33.66 9.00
C GLY A 741 21.51 -34.60 8.09
N ALA A 742 22.08 -35.67 8.66
CA ALA A 742 22.90 -36.62 7.90
C ALA A 742 22.15 -37.36 6.76
N PRO A 743 20.91 -37.88 6.92
CA PRO A 743 20.14 -38.43 5.80
C PRO A 743 19.86 -37.41 4.69
N ALA A 744 19.53 -36.16 5.04
CA ALA A 744 19.28 -35.12 4.05
C ALA A 744 20.58 -34.67 3.35
N LEU A 745 21.71 -34.60 4.05
CA LEU A 745 23.02 -34.35 3.44
C LEU A 745 23.48 -35.50 2.53
N ARG A 746 23.22 -36.77 2.90
CA ARG A 746 23.46 -37.94 2.02
C ARG A 746 22.59 -37.89 0.76
N LEU A 747 21.32 -37.50 0.88
CA LEU A 747 20.43 -37.26 -0.26
C LEU A 747 20.96 -36.13 -1.17
N LEU A 748 21.50 -35.06 -0.58
CA LEU A 748 22.07 -33.92 -1.31
C LEU A 748 23.43 -34.23 -1.96
N ALA A 749 24.21 -35.16 -1.44
CA ALA A 749 25.52 -35.52 -1.99
C ALA A 749 25.46 -36.26 -3.35
N ARG A 750 24.28 -36.77 -3.76
CA ARG A 750 24.10 -37.56 -4.99
C ARG A 750 24.01 -36.71 -6.27
N ARG A 751 24.36 -37.36 -7.38
CA ARG A 751 24.32 -36.85 -8.77
C ARG A 751 22.90 -36.89 -9.39
N PRO A 752 22.65 -36.32 -10.59
CA PRO A 752 21.35 -35.69 -10.91
C PRO A 752 20.18 -36.63 -11.21
N ALA A 753 20.36 -37.95 -11.17
CA ALA A 753 19.30 -38.96 -11.38
C ALA A 753 18.05 -38.77 -10.48
N LEU A 754 18.22 -38.18 -9.29
CA LEU A 754 17.10 -37.79 -8.42
C LEU A 754 16.49 -36.47 -8.87
N GLY A 755 15.20 -36.49 -9.25
CA GLY A 755 14.49 -35.32 -9.78
C GLY A 755 14.41 -34.09 -8.84
N PRO A 756 14.19 -32.88 -9.38
CA PRO A 756 14.35 -31.62 -8.65
C PRO A 756 13.44 -31.47 -7.42
N ALA A 757 12.24 -32.07 -7.43
CA ALA A 757 11.35 -32.09 -6.27
C ALA A 757 12.01 -32.80 -5.06
N THR A 758 12.65 -33.95 -5.29
CA THR A 758 13.37 -34.71 -4.26
C THR A 758 14.54 -33.91 -3.69
N ARG A 759 15.29 -33.22 -4.55
CA ARG A 759 16.45 -32.41 -4.14
C ARG A 759 16.02 -31.15 -3.37
N ARG A 760 14.96 -30.47 -3.82
CA ARG A 760 14.27 -29.38 -3.09
C ARG A 760 13.82 -29.84 -1.69
N ALA A 761 13.26 -31.05 -1.56
CA ALA A 761 12.87 -31.62 -0.27
C ALA A 761 14.10 -31.83 0.63
N GLY A 762 15.19 -32.40 0.10
CA GLY A 762 16.46 -32.56 0.81
C GLY A 762 17.04 -31.24 1.31
N VAL A 763 17.02 -30.18 0.49
CA VAL A 763 17.46 -28.82 0.87
C VAL A 763 16.66 -28.31 2.07
N ARG A 764 15.32 -28.43 2.01
CA ARG A 764 14.43 -28.01 3.09
C ARG A 764 14.63 -28.81 4.38
N ALA A 765 14.80 -30.13 4.28
CA ALA A 765 15.02 -31.01 5.43
C ALA A 765 16.36 -30.72 6.12
N ALA A 766 17.47 -30.62 5.36
CA ALA A 766 18.78 -30.31 5.90
C ALA A 766 18.83 -28.90 6.51
N GLY A 767 18.26 -27.90 5.82
CA GLY A 767 18.14 -26.54 6.32
C GLY A 767 17.35 -26.48 7.63
N ALA A 768 16.20 -27.14 7.72
CA ALA A 768 15.40 -27.18 8.95
C ALA A 768 16.15 -27.88 10.11
N ALA A 769 16.80 -29.03 9.87
CA ALA A 769 17.55 -29.75 10.89
C ALA A 769 18.68 -28.90 11.50
N LEU A 770 19.45 -28.19 10.66
CA LEU A 770 20.53 -27.29 11.10
C LEU A 770 20.00 -26.18 12.04
N MET A 771 18.82 -25.66 11.74
CA MET A 771 18.19 -24.57 12.51
C MET A 771 17.66 -25.05 13.86
N TRP A 772 17.09 -26.26 13.94
CA TRP A 772 16.66 -26.85 15.21
C TRP A 772 17.85 -27.23 16.09
N ARG A 773 18.95 -27.76 15.54
CA ARG A 773 20.20 -27.94 16.30
C ARG A 773 20.74 -26.60 16.83
N LEU A 774 20.72 -25.54 16.02
CA LEU A 774 21.12 -24.19 16.48
C LEU A 774 20.22 -23.69 17.63
N GLN A 775 18.90 -23.95 17.59
CA GLN A 775 18.01 -23.62 18.69
C GLN A 775 18.32 -24.44 19.95
N ALA A 776 18.55 -25.76 19.82
CA ALA A 776 18.91 -26.62 20.94
C ALA A 776 20.20 -26.15 21.65
N LEU A 777 21.24 -25.76 20.89
CA LEU A 777 22.46 -25.16 21.46
C LEU A 777 22.19 -23.80 22.13
N GLN A 778 21.27 -22.97 21.60
CA GLN A 778 20.89 -21.71 22.25
C GLN A 778 20.11 -21.92 23.57
N GLU A 779 19.32 -23.00 23.67
CA GLU A 779 18.61 -23.39 24.89
C GLU A 779 19.54 -24.05 25.93
N ALA A 780 20.55 -24.82 25.49
CA ALA A 780 21.61 -25.36 26.35
C ALA A 780 22.61 -24.28 26.83
N GLY A 781 22.82 -23.24 26.03
CA GLY A 781 23.67 -22.09 26.37
C GLY A 781 25.13 -22.47 26.59
N ALA A 782 25.75 -21.92 27.64
CA ALA A 782 27.17 -22.15 27.97
C ALA A 782 27.48 -23.57 28.52
N ALA A 783 26.49 -24.47 28.55
CA ALA A 783 26.67 -25.88 28.91
C ALA A 783 26.76 -26.81 27.68
N ALA A 784 26.60 -26.29 26.46
CA ALA A 784 26.83 -27.05 25.23
C ALA A 784 28.26 -27.61 25.16
N ALA A 785 28.40 -28.87 24.73
CA ALA A 785 29.71 -29.49 24.61
C ALA A 785 30.46 -28.97 23.37
N THR A 786 31.79 -28.87 23.46
CA THR A 786 32.64 -28.47 22.33
C THR A 786 32.44 -29.39 21.12
N GLU A 787 32.20 -30.68 21.35
CA GLU A 787 31.92 -31.69 20.33
C GLU A 787 30.61 -31.43 19.58
N GLU A 788 29.54 -31.02 20.27
CA GLU A 788 28.25 -30.64 19.66
C GLU A 788 28.38 -29.36 18.81
N LEU A 789 29.25 -28.45 19.23
CA LEU A 789 29.55 -27.20 18.51
C LEU A 789 30.36 -27.49 17.23
N GLU A 790 31.36 -28.35 17.31
CA GLU A 790 32.16 -28.81 16.15
C GLU A 790 31.33 -29.65 15.17
N ASP A 791 30.40 -30.47 15.67
CA ASP A 791 29.38 -31.16 14.86
C ASP A 791 28.56 -30.18 14.04
N LEU A 792 28.02 -29.14 14.68
CA LEU A 792 27.17 -28.18 13.99
C LEU A 792 27.95 -27.31 12.99
N VAL A 793 29.23 -27.01 13.28
CA VAL A 793 30.16 -26.41 12.29
C VAL A 793 30.31 -27.33 11.07
N ARG A 794 30.56 -28.63 11.28
CA ARG A 794 30.71 -29.61 10.20
C ARG A 794 29.44 -29.77 9.36
N GLU A 795 28.26 -29.83 9.98
CA GLU A 795 26.98 -29.89 9.25
C GLU A 795 26.64 -28.60 8.50
N ARG A 796 26.91 -27.43 9.10
CA ARG A 796 26.78 -26.12 8.44
C ARG A 796 27.62 -26.06 7.17
N ASP A 797 28.90 -26.42 7.26
CA ASP A 797 29.83 -26.31 6.14
C ASP A 797 29.56 -27.35 5.05
N ALA A 798 29.15 -28.57 5.43
CA ALA A 798 28.66 -29.58 4.49
C ALA A 798 27.40 -29.12 3.75
N LEU A 799 26.43 -28.50 4.46
CA LEU A 799 25.22 -27.95 3.83
C LEU A 799 25.56 -26.79 2.88
N VAL A 800 26.35 -25.81 3.32
CA VAL A 800 26.69 -24.66 2.46
C VAL A 800 27.47 -25.11 1.23
N ALA A 801 28.42 -26.04 1.35
CA ALA A 801 29.11 -26.61 0.19
C ALA A 801 28.15 -27.32 -0.78
N ALA A 802 27.20 -28.11 -0.28
CA ALA A 802 26.20 -28.81 -1.10
C ALA A 802 25.16 -27.87 -1.77
N LEU A 803 24.90 -26.71 -1.19
CA LEU A 803 24.04 -25.66 -1.77
C LEU A 803 24.82 -24.77 -2.77
N GLU A 804 26.06 -24.41 -2.44
CA GLU A 804 26.95 -23.66 -3.33
C GLU A 804 27.31 -24.44 -4.61
N LEU A 805 27.33 -25.77 -4.55
CA LEU A 805 27.55 -26.65 -5.70
C LEU A 805 26.35 -26.63 -6.66
N ARG A 806 25.10 -26.71 -6.16
CA ARG A 806 23.89 -26.64 -7.01
C ARG A 806 23.79 -25.37 -7.84
N LEU A 807 24.24 -24.24 -7.28
CA LEU A 807 24.29 -22.96 -8.01
C LEU A 807 25.43 -22.87 -9.04
N GLN A 808 26.08 -24.01 -9.36
CA GLN A 808 27.01 -24.18 -10.47
C GLN A 808 26.47 -25.14 -11.54
N ASP A 809 25.48 -25.97 -11.21
CA ASP A 809 24.85 -26.90 -12.15
C ASP A 809 23.94 -26.15 -13.14
N HIS A 810 24.06 -26.45 -14.44
CA HIS A 810 23.19 -25.86 -15.47
C HIS A 810 21.88 -26.64 -15.59
N GLY A 811 20.76 -25.92 -15.78
CA GLY A 811 19.44 -26.54 -15.99
C GLY A 811 18.70 -26.94 -14.70
N VAL A 812 19.12 -26.46 -13.53
CA VAL A 812 18.40 -26.66 -12.26
C VAL A 812 17.01 -26.00 -12.33
N ALA A 813 15.97 -26.72 -11.92
CA ALA A 813 14.60 -26.20 -11.93
C ALA A 813 14.46 -25.02 -10.96
N GLY A 814 13.75 -23.95 -11.38
CA GLY A 814 13.62 -22.72 -10.58
C GLY A 814 13.13 -22.95 -9.14
N ASP A 815 12.27 -23.94 -8.91
CA ASP A 815 11.75 -24.25 -7.56
C ASP A 815 12.81 -24.90 -6.63
N GLU A 816 13.84 -25.53 -7.20
CA GLU A 816 15.05 -26.02 -6.48
C GLU A 816 16.06 -24.88 -6.28
N VAL A 817 16.29 -24.02 -7.29
CA VAL A 817 17.12 -22.80 -7.16
C VAL A 817 16.57 -21.90 -6.05
N LEU A 818 15.26 -21.69 -6.02
CA LEU A 818 14.56 -20.88 -5.03
C LEU A 818 14.71 -21.44 -3.62
N ALA A 819 14.52 -22.74 -3.41
CA ALA A 819 14.74 -23.36 -2.09
C ALA A 819 16.22 -23.31 -1.66
N THR A 820 17.14 -23.45 -2.61
CA THR A 820 18.60 -23.34 -2.39
C THR A 820 18.97 -21.92 -1.94
N CYS A 821 18.51 -20.91 -2.66
CA CYS A 821 18.73 -19.50 -2.32
C CYS A 821 17.98 -19.07 -1.05
N GLU A 822 16.74 -19.53 -0.83
CA GLU A 822 16.01 -19.31 0.43
C GLU A 822 16.83 -19.83 1.63
N THR A 823 17.38 -21.05 1.52
CA THR A 823 18.18 -21.68 2.59
C THR A 823 19.55 -21.02 2.77
N LEU A 824 20.27 -20.70 1.68
CA LEU A 824 21.54 -19.95 1.76
C LEU A 824 21.35 -18.57 2.41
N ALA A 825 20.28 -17.86 2.07
CA ALA A 825 20.01 -16.54 2.65
C ALA A 825 19.72 -16.60 4.16
N ASP A 826 18.96 -17.60 4.62
CA ASP A 826 18.72 -17.80 6.06
C ASP A 826 20.03 -18.19 6.79
N THR A 827 20.84 -19.07 6.19
CA THR A 827 22.16 -19.47 6.73
C THR A 827 23.12 -18.29 6.82
N TYR A 828 23.28 -17.50 5.75
CA TYR A 828 24.14 -16.30 5.74
C TYR A 828 23.63 -15.21 6.71
N LEU A 829 22.32 -15.13 6.98
CA LEU A 829 21.74 -14.16 7.90
C LEU A 829 22.00 -14.54 9.36
N LEU A 830 21.86 -15.83 9.71
CA LEU A 830 21.95 -16.32 11.09
C LEU A 830 23.38 -16.64 11.52
N PHE A 831 24.14 -17.34 10.68
CA PHE A 831 25.55 -17.66 10.93
C PHE A 831 26.52 -16.56 10.49
N GLY A 832 26.03 -15.49 9.86
CA GLY A 832 26.86 -14.36 9.42
C GLY A 832 27.50 -13.54 10.55
N ARG A 833 28.03 -12.38 10.18
CA ARG A 833 28.89 -11.51 11.04
C ARG A 833 28.32 -11.14 12.42
N SER A 834 27.01 -11.33 12.65
CA SER A 834 26.35 -11.22 13.95
C SER A 834 26.93 -12.14 15.04
N LEU A 835 27.45 -13.33 14.70
CA LEU A 835 27.91 -14.30 15.69
C LEU A 835 29.34 -14.08 16.21
N HIS A 836 30.21 -13.36 15.50
CA HIS A 836 31.62 -13.19 15.90
C HIS A 836 31.82 -12.61 17.31
N ASN A 837 30.87 -11.80 17.80
CA ASN A 837 30.92 -11.16 19.12
C ASN A 837 30.02 -11.88 20.14
N SER A 838 29.93 -13.22 20.06
CA SER A 838 29.06 -14.05 20.90
C SER A 838 29.79 -15.32 21.37
N PRO A 839 29.31 -16.05 22.40
CA PRO A 839 29.87 -17.36 22.76
C PRO A 839 29.73 -18.40 21.64
N LEU A 840 28.89 -18.15 20.62
CA LEU A 840 28.73 -18.98 19.42
C LEU A 840 29.65 -18.53 18.26
N ALA A 841 30.72 -17.79 18.52
CA ALA A 841 31.62 -17.26 17.48
C ALA A 841 32.25 -18.35 16.58
N ALA A 842 32.41 -19.59 17.07
CA ALA A 842 32.86 -20.72 16.23
C ALA A 842 31.84 -21.10 15.14
N LEU A 843 30.55 -20.86 15.38
CA LEU A 843 29.49 -21.05 14.39
C LEU A 843 29.41 -19.90 13.37
N ALA A 844 30.22 -18.84 13.52
CA ALA A 844 30.25 -17.78 12.51
C ALA A 844 30.79 -18.30 11.16
N TYR A 845 30.14 -17.87 10.08
CA TYR A 845 30.45 -18.24 8.71
C TYR A 845 30.40 -16.98 7.82
N GLU A 846 31.44 -16.77 7.02
CA GLU A 846 31.53 -15.64 6.10
C GLU A 846 31.60 -16.15 4.64
N PRO A 847 30.55 -15.96 3.82
CA PRO A 847 30.55 -16.43 2.44
C PRO A 847 31.56 -15.66 1.60
N SER A 848 32.28 -16.39 0.74
CA SER A 848 33.20 -15.79 -0.22
C SER A 848 32.46 -14.85 -1.20
N ALA A 849 33.17 -13.88 -1.78
CA ALA A 849 32.58 -13.00 -2.80
C ALA A 849 32.01 -13.79 -4.00
N ALA A 850 32.63 -14.92 -4.36
CA ALA A 850 32.13 -15.83 -5.39
C ALA A 850 30.84 -16.56 -4.96
N ALA A 851 30.71 -16.94 -3.69
CA ALA A 851 29.50 -17.54 -3.13
C ALA A 851 28.32 -16.54 -3.12
N VAL A 852 28.57 -15.29 -2.74
CA VAL A 852 27.56 -14.21 -2.79
C VAL A 852 27.17 -13.87 -4.23
N ALA A 853 28.12 -13.90 -5.18
CA ALA A 853 27.83 -13.72 -6.60
C ALA A 853 27.01 -14.88 -7.20
N ARG A 854 27.31 -16.15 -6.85
CA ARG A 854 26.50 -17.31 -7.25
C ARG A 854 25.09 -17.28 -6.65
N PHE A 855 24.96 -16.88 -5.38
CA PHE A 855 23.66 -16.62 -4.75
C PHE A 855 22.88 -15.50 -5.46
N TRP A 856 23.53 -14.40 -5.85
CA TRP A 856 22.86 -13.35 -6.64
C TRP A 856 22.41 -13.86 -8.01
N ARG A 857 23.27 -14.59 -8.74
CA ARG A 857 22.90 -15.18 -10.03
C ARG A 857 21.66 -16.07 -9.90
N GLY A 858 21.60 -16.94 -8.89
CA GLY A 858 20.40 -17.73 -8.61
C GLY A 858 19.16 -16.90 -8.23
N CYS A 859 19.31 -15.66 -7.74
CA CYS A 859 18.18 -14.73 -7.58
C CYS A 859 17.77 -14.08 -8.92
N GLU A 860 18.73 -13.81 -9.80
CA GLU A 860 18.51 -13.21 -11.12
C GLU A 860 17.91 -14.20 -12.12
N ASP A 861 18.37 -15.45 -12.12
CA ASP A 861 17.78 -16.55 -12.89
C ASP A 861 16.29 -16.73 -12.55
N LEU A 862 15.90 -16.56 -11.29
CA LEU A 862 14.51 -16.59 -10.84
C LEU A 862 13.69 -15.38 -11.30
N ILE A 863 14.32 -14.22 -11.53
CA ILE A 863 13.68 -13.06 -12.15
C ILE A 863 13.49 -13.34 -13.65
N ARG A 864 14.54 -13.81 -14.34
CA ARG A 864 14.53 -14.20 -15.77
C ARG A 864 13.49 -15.29 -16.05
N CYS A 865 13.29 -16.25 -15.14
CA CYS A 865 12.21 -17.25 -15.23
C CYS A 865 10.80 -16.64 -15.20
N LEU A 866 10.58 -15.58 -14.39
CA LEU A 866 9.29 -14.87 -14.34
C LEU A 866 9.06 -14.00 -15.58
N GLU A 867 10.12 -13.39 -16.12
CA GLU A 867 10.10 -12.65 -17.38
C GLU A 867 9.70 -13.59 -18.53
N ALA A 868 10.32 -14.78 -18.62
CA ALA A 868 10.05 -15.77 -19.65
C ALA A 868 8.65 -16.42 -19.57
N THR A 869 8.00 -16.46 -18.40
CA THR A 869 6.61 -16.92 -18.30
C THR A 869 5.57 -15.89 -18.76
N GLY A 870 5.96 -14.63 -18.94
CA GLY A 870 5.06 -13.54 -19.29
C GLY A 870 4.07 -13.16 -18.17
N PRO A 871 3.12 -12.24 -18.44
CA PRO A 871 1.99 -11.99 -17.55
C PRO A 871 1.06 -13.22 -17.49
N GLU A 872 0.43 -13.47 -16.32
CA GLU A 872 -0.59 -14.53 -16.19
C GLU A 872 -1.64 -14.40 -17.30
N PRO A 873 -1.90 -15.48 -18.08
CA PRO A 873 -2.62 -15.33 -19.34
C PRO A 873 -4.11 -15.05 -19.12
N THR A 874 -4.57 -13.94 -19.69
CA THR A 874 -5.95 -13.45 -19.55
C THR A 874 -6.93 -14.16 -20.48
N GLY A 875 -7.23 -15.44 -20.21
CA GLY A 875 -8.21 -16.22 -20.97
C GLY A 875 -8.07 -17.73 -20.79
N ASP A 876 -8.62 -18.50 -21.74
CA ASP A 876 -8.62 -19.98 -21.75
C ASP A 876 -7.25 -20.62 -22.06
N ALA A 877 -6.15 -19.91 -21.79
CA ALA A 877 -4.81 -20.47 -21.95
C ALA A 877 -4.53 -21.53 -20.88
N LEU A 878 -3.66 -22.48 -21.21
CA LEU A 878 -3.30 -23.55 -20.28
C LEU A 878 -2.57 -22.95 -19.05
N PRO A 879 -2.95 -23.29 -17.81
CA PRO A 879 -2.25 -22.81 -16.62
C PRO A 879 -0.77 -23.21 -16.66
N PRO A 880 0.14 -22.41 -16.08
CA PRO A 880 1.57 -22.69 -16.09
C PRO A 880 1.87 -24.07 -15.47
N PRO A 881 2.88 -24.80 -15.98
CA PRO A 881 3.16 -26.17 -15.57
C PRO A 881 3.53 -26.26 -14.08
N ALA A 882 3.14 -27.37 -13.45
CA ALA A 882 3.36 -27.57 -12.01
C ALA A 882 4.85 -27.51 -11.66
N GLY A 883 5.23 -26.54 -10.83
CA GLY A 883 6.63 -26.23 -10.51
C GLY A 883 7.09 -24.84 -10.93
N THR A 884 6.23 -24.02 -11.57
CA THR A 884 6.53 -22.60 -11.77
C THR A 884 6.63 -21.83 -10.45
N VAL A 885 7.68 -21.02 -10.37
CA VAL A 885 7.97 -20.18 -9.21
C VAL A 885 7.00 -19.00 -9.16
N SER A 886 6.32 -18.80 -8.03
CA SER A 886 5.44 -17.65 -7.83
C SER A 886 6.25 -16.35 -7.60
N PRO A 887 5.87 -15.19 -8.19
CA PRO A 887 6.50 -13.89 -7.92
C PRO A 887 6.58 -13.55 -6.42
N GLY A 888 5.52 -13.89 -5.66
CA GLY A 888 5.45 -13.66 -4.22
C GLY A 888 6.53 -14.38 -3.39
N ARG A 889 7.12 -15.49 -3.87
CA ARG A 889 8.29 -16.13 -3.23
C ARG A 889 9.59 -15.45 -3.63
N VAL A 890 9.80 -15.14 -4.91
CA VAL A 890 11.00 -14.40 -5.37
C VAL A 890 11.09 -13.05 -4.66
N ARG A 891 9.97 -12.34 -4.48
CA ARG A 891 9.91 -11.11 -3.68
C ARG A 891 10.39 -11.31 -2.23
N ARG A 892 10.07 -12.45 -1.59
CA ARG A 892 10.55 -12.78 -0.24
C ARG A 892 12.04 -13.11 -0.23
N LEU A 893 12.55 -13.78 -1.26
CA LEU A 893 13.99 -14.01 -1.43
C LEU A 893 14.76 -12.70 -1.62
N LEU A 894 14.28 -11.79 -2.47
CA LEU A 894 14.89 -10.47 -2.67
C LEU A 894 14.82 -9.59 -1.40
N LEU A 895 13.78 -9.74 -0.58
CA LEU A 895 13.71 -9.15 0.76
C LEU A 895 14.79 -9.72 1.69
N ARG A 896 15.04 -11.03 1.68
CA ARG A 896 16.14 -11.66 2.43
C ARG A 896 17.51 -11.17 1.94
N ALA A 897 17.73 -11.08 0.63
CA ALA A 897 18.95 -10.49 0.06
C ALA A 897 19.13 -9.02 0.53
N SER A 898 18.05 -8.24 0.56
CA SER A 898 18.05 -6.87 1.11
C SER A 898 18.34 -6.83 2.62
N GLN A 899 17.92 -7.84 3.38
CA GLN A 899 18.25 -7.97 4.81
C GLN A 899 19.75 -8.29 5.01
N LEU A 900 20.36 -9.16 4.20
CA LEU A 900 21.81 -9.42 4.24
C LEU A 900 22.63 -8.13 4.03
N VAL A 901 22.16 -7.23 3.16
CA VAL A 901 22.73 -5.88 2.98
C VAL A 901 22.57 -5.04 4.24
N VAL A 902 21.32 -4.86 4.71
CA VAL A 902 20.98 -3.91 5.77
C VAL A 902 21.56 -4.32 7.14
N PHE A 903 21.71 -5.62 7.41
CA PHE A 903 22.33 -6.10 8.65
C PHE A 903 23.85 -6.23 8.56
N GLY A 904 24.44 -6.10 7.36
CA GLY A 904 25.87 -6.27 7.11
C GLY A 904 26.35 -7.71 7.32
N SER A 905 25.49 -8.71 7.05
CA SER A 905 25.76 -10.11 7.37
C SER A 905 26.85 -10.75 6.50
N VAL A 906 27.06 -10.22 5.28
CA VAL A 906 28.01 -10.74 4.28
C VAL A 906 28.99 -9.65 3.81
N ALA A 907 30.25 -10.00 3.55
CA ALA A 907 31.27 -9.06 3.09
C ALA A 907 30.88 -8.36 1.77
N ALA A 908 30.34 -9.10 0.81
CA ALA A 908 29.95 -8.60 -0.51
C ALA A 908 28.54 -7.95 -0.53
N ALA A 909 28.08 -7.37 0.58
CA ALA A 909 26.81 -6.64 0.66
C ALA A 909 26.61 -5.59 -0.47
N PRO A 910 27.63 -4.84 -0.94
CA PRO A 910 27.46 -3.93 -2.08
C PRO A 910 26.99 -4.60 -3.38
N LEU A 911 27.35 -5.87 -3.62
CA LEU A 911 26.90 -6.64 -4.80
C LEU A 911 25.40 -6.92 -4.73
N LEU A 912 24.89 -7.37 -3.57
CA LEU A 912 23.46 -7.60 -3.38
C LEU A 912 22.66 -6.28 -3.41
N ALA A 913 23.24 -5.19 -2.90
CA ALA A 913 22.64 -3.86 -2.99
C ALA A 913 22.54 -3.39 -4.45
N ALA A 914 23.60 -3.59 -5.24
CA ALA A 914 23.64 -3.29 -6.66
C ALA A 914 22.59 -4.11 -7.43
N GLY A 915 22.58 -5.43 -7.22
CA GLY A 915 21.63 -6.36 -7.83
C GLY A 915 20.17 -5.93 -7.61
N VAL A 916 19.71 -5.86 -6.36
CA VAL A 916 18.31 -5.49 -6.03
C VAL A 916 17.93 -4.12 -6.58
N LEU A 917 18.83 -3.14 -6.57
CA LEU A 917 18.54 -1.80 -7.09
C LEU A 917 18.58 -1.73 -8.63
N SER A 918 19.35 -2.61 -9.30
CA SER A 918 19.50 -2.61 -10.76
C SER A 918 18.24 -3.06 -11.52
N HIS A 919 17.30 -3.73 -10.85
CA HIS A 919 16.00 -4.13 -11.40
C HIS A 919 14.85 -3.17 -10.99
N TRP A 920 15.14 -2.02 -10.36
CA TRP A 920 14.10 -1.09 -9.89
C TRP A 920 13.26 -0.54 -11.05
N GLY A 921 12.06 -1.10 -11.19
CA GLY A 921 11.05 -0.66 -12.14
C GLY A 921 11.39 -0.99 -13.60
N CYS A 922 12.10 -2.10 -13.81
CA CYS A 922 12.07 -2.91 -15.02
C CYS A 922 11.72 -4.39 -14.74
N ALA A 923 11.62 -4.78 -13.46
CA ALA A 923 11.24 -6.14 -13.06
C ALA A 923 9.77 -6.51 -13.39
N PRO A 924 9.45 -7.81 -13.49
CA PRO A 924 8.11 -8.31 -13.83
C PRO A 924 6.94 -7.69 -13.06
N PRO A 925 5.79 -7.48 -13.73
CA PRO A 925 4.52 -7.19 -13.08
C PRO A 925 4.22 -8.19 -11.94
N GLY A 926 3.68 -7.69 -10.83
CA GLY A 926 3.39 -8.52 -9.66
C GLY A 926 4.60 -8.87 -8.77
N LEU A 927 5.85 -8.69 -9.20
CA LEU A 927 7.02 -8.90 -8.31
C LEU A 927 7.11 -7.83 -7.21
N GLY A 928 6.51 -6.65 -7.41
CA GLY A 928 6.39 -5.62 -6.38
C GLY A 928 7.72 -5.11 -5.82
N LEU A 929 8.75 -5.05 -6.68
CA LEU A 929 10.13 -4.75 -6.32
C LEU A 929 10.36 -3.25 -6.01
N ASP A 930 9.60 -2.36 -6.64
CA ASP A 930 9.72 -0.90 -6.50
C ASP A 930 9.65 -0.40 -5.05
N ASP A 931 8.77 -0.98 -4.23
CA ASP A 931 8.67 -0.64 -2.82
C ASP A 931 9.91 -1.10 -2.03
N LEU A 932 10.43 -2.29 -2.36
CA LEU A 932 11.62 -2.85 -1.73
C LEU A 932 12.88 -2.05 -2.10
N ALA A 933 13.04 -1.70 -3.38
CA ALA A 933 14.15 -0.87 -3.85
C ALA A 933 14.10 0.56 -3.26
N ARG A 934 12.90 1.13 -3.10
CA ARG A 934 12.67 2.43 -2.45
C ARG A 934 13.00 2.39 -0.95
N GLU A 935 12.66 1.30 -0.27
CA GLU A 935 12.95 1.13 1.16
C GLU A 935 14.43 0.78 1.41
N LEU A 936 15.05 -0.07 0.59
CA LEU A 936 16.49 -0.32 0.60
C LEU A 936 17.28 0.98 0.37
N THR A 937 16.84 1.81 -0.59
CA THR A 937 17.38 3.16 -0.81
C THR A 937 17.24 4.06 0.43
N ARG A 938 16.13 3.96 1.17
CA ARG A 938 15.89 4.72 2.42
C ARG A 938 16.83 4.26 3.54
N LEU A 939 17.08 2.96 3.64
CA LEU A 939 17.94 2.36 4.67
C LEU A 939 19.43 2.61 4.37
N LEU A 940 19.89 2.41 3.13
CA LEU A 940 21.24 2.74 2.68
C LEU A 940 21.56 4.24 2.84
N ARG A 941 20.56 5.12 2.72
CA ARG A 941 20.70 6.56 3.00
C ARG A 941 20.89 6.89 4.49
N ALA A 942 20.42 6.01 5.38
CA ALA A 942 20.48 6.21 6.83
C ALA A 942 21.73 5.58 7.48
N GLY A 943 22.42 4.69 6.75
CA GLY A 943 23.75 4.18 7.09
C GLY A 943 24.88 5.07 6.56
N ASP A 944 25.98 4.45 6.13
CA ASP A 944 27.17 5.16 5.68
C ASP A 944 26.93 6.05 4.44
N SER A 945 27.40 7.29 4.53
CA SER A 945 27.21 8.32 3.49
C SER A 945 27.81 7.96 2.12
N GLY A 946 28.77 7.02 2.08
CA GLY A 946 29.37 6.48 0.87
C GLY A 946 28.66 5.24 0.29
N ALA A 947 27.80 4.55 1.06
CA ALA A 947 27.19 3.29 0.65
C ALA A 947 26.14 3.48 -0.46
N LEU A 948 25.21 4.44 -0.31
CA LEU A 948 24.18 4.69 -1.32
C LEU A 948 24.76 5.13 -2.69
N PRO A 949 25.74 6.05 -2.78
CA PRO A 949 26.36 6.41 -4.06
C PRO A 949 27.07 5.23 -4.73
N ALA A 950 27.79 4.40 -3.96
CA ALA A 950 28.46 3.22 -4.50
C ALA A 950 27.45 2.18 -5.01
N ALA A 951 26.39 1.90 -4.24
CA ALA A 951 25.33 0.98 -4.64
C ALA A 951 24.57 1.45 -5.89
N PHE A 952 24.33 2.76 -6.06
CA PHE A 952 23.73 3.32 -7.27
C PHE A 952 24.64 3.19 -8.49
N LEU A 953 25.94 3.45 -8.35
CA LEU A 953 26.90 3.29 -9.45
C LEU A 953 26.98 1.83 -9.90
N ALA A 954 27.13 0.89 -8.95
CA ALA A 954 27.17 -0.53 -9.24
C ALA A 954 25.85 -1.08 -9.81
N ALA A 955 24.70 -0.58 -9.33
CA ALA A 955 23.39 -0.92 -9.90
C ALA A 955 23.22 -0.40 -11.34
N MET A 956 23.76 0.79 -11.66
CA MET A 956 23.80 1.29 -13.03
C MET A 956 24.69 0.43 -13.93
N GLN A 957 25.87 0.02 -13.44
CA GLN A 957 26.78 -0.86 -14.18
C GLN A 957 26.12 -2.20 -14.49
N ALA A 958 25.53 -2.87 -13.50
CA ALA A 958 24.81 -4.13 -13.70
C ALA A 958 23.60 -3.99 -14.65
N ALA A 959 22.86 -2.87 -14.59
CA ALA A 959 21.75 -2.60 -15.51
C ALA A 959 22.23 -2.37 -16.96
N TRP A 960 23.38 -1.72 -17.15
CA TRP A 960 24.00 -1.55 -18.47
C TRP A 960 24.54 -2.89 -19.01
N GLU A 961 25.16 -3.71 -18.16
CA GLU A 961 25.72 -5.01 -18.55
C GLU A 961 24.60 -5.95 -19.03
N ARG A 962 23.45 -6.01 -18.33
CA ARG A 962 22.26 -6.74 -18.84
C ARG A 962 21.70 -6.17 -20.14
N ALA A 963 21.72 -4.84 -20.33
CA ALA A 963 21.35 -4.21 -21.61
C ALA A 963 22.35 -4.50 -22.76
N GLY A 964 23.54 -5.04 -22.45
CA GLY A 964 24.47 -5.64 -23.40
C GLY A 964 24.23 -7.13 -23.68
N GLU A 965 23.58 -7.85 -22.77
CA GLU A 965 23.19 -9.27 -22.94
C GLU A 965 21.81 -9.43 -23.63
N ALA A 966 20.96 -8.40 -23.60
CA ALA A 966 19.61 -8.44 -24.16
C ALA A 966 19.58 -8.47 -25.70
N GLU A 967 18.72 -9.33 -26.26
CA GLU A 967 18.39 -9.29 -27.68
C GLU A 967 17.65 -7.98 -28.02
N PRO A 968 17.93 -7.35 -29.18
CA PRO A 968 17.22 -6.14 -29.59
C PRO A 968 15.73 -6.43 -29.84
N PRO A 969 14.81 -5.53 -29.43
CA PRO A 969 13.38 -5.73 -29.63
C PRO A 969 13.02 -5.79 -31.12
N ALA A 970 11.88 -6.40 -31.43
CA ALA A 970 11.44 -6.57 -32.82
C ALA A 970 11.16 -5.21 -33.49
N PRO A 971 11.26 -5.07 -34.82
CA PRO A 971 11.07 -3.78 -35.51
C PRO A 971 9.69 -3.11 -35.36
N GLY A 972 8.71 -3.79 -34.76
CA GLY A 972 7.41 -3.22 -34.41
C GLY A 972 7.33 -2.61 -32.99
N ASP A 973 8.34 -2.86 -32.16
CA ASP A 973 8.43 -2.44 -30.74
C ASP A 973 9.47 -1.32 -30.52
N LEU A 974 9.92 -0.69 -31.60
CA LEU A 974 10.79 0.50 -31.65
C LEU A 974 9.95 1.77 -31.81
N GLU A 975 10.36 2.88 -31.18
CA GLU A 975 9.75 4.20 -31.44
C GLU A 975 10.21 4.76 -32.81
N GLU A 976 9.46 5.71 -33.40
CA GLU A 976 9.76 6.26 -34.72
C GLU A 976 11.13 6.97 -34.75
N GLY A 977 12.13 6.30 -35.33
CA GLY A 977 13.51 6.79 -35.43
C GLY A 977 14.43 6.36 -34.28
N GLU A 978 14.03 5.41 -33.45
CA GLU A 978 14.86 4.83 -32.38
C GLU A 978 15.81 3.74 -32.91
N GLU A 979 17.08 3.81 -32.55
CA GLU A 979 18.07 2.77 -32.86
C GLU A 979 17.92 1.55 -31.94
N PRO A 980 18.12 0.30 -32.42
CA PRO A 980 17.97 -0.90 -31.59
C PRO A 980 18.85 -0.93 -30.33
N ARG A 981 19.98 -0.22 -30.33
CA ARG A 981 20.85 -0.08 -29.15
C ARG A 981 20.24 0.81 -28.07
N ASP A 982 19.60 1.91 -28.46
CA ASP A 982 18.91 2.80 -27.52
C ASP A 982 17.68 2.11 -26.91
N ALA A 983 17.00 1.29 -27.71
CA ALA A 983 15.87 0.48 -27.26
C ALA A 983 16.26 -0.50 -26.12
N CYS A 984 17.42 -1.15 -26.20
CA CYS A 984 17.96 -1.96 -25.10
C CYS A 984 18.37 -1.12 -23.87
N LEU A 985 18.76 0.14 -24.07
CA LEU A 985 19.24 1.03 -23.00
C LEU A 985 18.12 1.82 -22.30
N ARG A 986 16.86 1.77 -22.77
CA ARG A 986 15.69 2.47 -22.18
C ARG A 986 15.61 2.29 -20.66
N ASP A 987 15.68 1.05 -20.17
CA ASP A 987 15.54 0.74 -18.75
C ASP A 987 16.72 1.21 -17.90
N PHE A 988 17.94 1.05 -18.41
CA PHE A 988 19.15 1.61 -17.81
C PHE A 988 19.05 3.15 -17.67
N ASN A 989 18.59 3.82 -18.73
CA ASN A 989 18.43 5.27 -18.78
C ASN A 989 17.33 5.74 -17.80
N ALA A 990 16.19 5.05 -17.76
CA ALA A 990 15.11 5.29 -16.82
C ALA A 990 15.51 5.02 -15.36
N LEU A 991 16.32 3.98 -15.10
CA LEU A 991 16.89 3.67 -13.79
C LEU A 991 17.83 4.79 -13.32
N ALA A 992 18.77 5.20 -14.17
CA ALA A 992 19.72 6.27 -13.88
C ALA A 992 19.00 7.61 -13.60
N HIS A 993 17.93 7.91 -14.35
CA HIS A 993 17.07 9.05 -14.07
C HIS A 993 16.37 8.93 -12.70
N ARG A 994 15.77 7.77 -12.39
CA ARG A 994 15.11 7.48 -11.10
C ARG A 994 16.09 7.64 -9.91
N PHE A 995 17.35 7.25 -10.06
CA PHE A 995 18.40 7.47 -9.07
C PHE A 995 18.79 8.95 -8.95
N ALA A 996 19.03 9.64 -10.08
CA ALA A 996 19.41 11.05 -10.08
C ALA A 996 18.34 11.97 -9.47
N GLN A 997 17.05 11.64 -9.61
CA GLN A 997 15.96 12.34 -8.91
C GLN A 997 16.12 12.32 -7.38
N LYS A 998 16.74 11.29 -6.79
CA LYS A 998 16.94 11.17 -5.33
C LYS A 998 17.95 12.19 -4.76
N TYR A 999 18.69 12.90 -5.62
CA TYR A 999 19.63 13.98 -5.30
C TYR A 999 19.08 15.37 -5.66
N SER A 1000 17.76 15.53 -5.70
CA SER A 1000 17.09 16.82 -5.88
C SER A 1000 16.81 17.54 -4.54
N GLY A 1001 16.51 18.84 -4.61
CA GLY A 1001 16.10 19.67 -3.48
C GLY A 1001 17.17 19.90 -2.41
N PHE A 1002 16.75 20.22 -1.19
CA PHE A 1002 17.62 20.44 -0.02
C PHE A 1002 18.40 19.20 0.43
N SER A 1003 18.10 18.02 -0.14
CA SER A 1003 18.78 16.74 0.11
C SER A 1003 19.96 16.43 -0.85
N ALA A 1004 20.33 17.37 -1.72
CA ALA A 1004 21.42 17.18 -2.69
C ALA A 1004 22.82 17.17 -2.04
N SER A 1005 23.41 15.99 -1.82
CA SER A 1005 24.81 15.87 -1.40
C SER A 1005 25.75 16.01 -2.60
N ALA A 1006 26.54 17.08 -2.62
CA ALA A 1006 27.49 17.39 -3.69
C ALA A 1006 28.52 16.27 -3.90
N ALA A 1007 29.08 15.75 -2.80
CA ALA A 1007 30.08 14.69 -2.81
C ALA A 1007 29.49 13.35 -3.30
N ALA A 1008 28.24 13.04 -2.94
CA ALA A 1008 27.55 11.83 -3.42
C ALA A 1008 27.34 11.87 -4.94
N THR A 1009 26.80 12.97 -5.47
CA THR A 1009 26.62 13.13 -6.92
C THR A 1009 27.95 13.11 -7.67
N ALA A 1010 28.99 13.76 -7.11
CA ALA A 1010 30.33 13.75 -7.70
C ALA A 1010 30.98 12.35 -7.68
N HIS A 1011 30.73 11.52 -6.66
CA HIS A 1011 31.22 10.15 -6.61
C HIS A 1011 30.62 9.30 -7.75
N VAL A 1012 29.28 9.33 -7.93
CA VAL A 1012 28.62 8.60 -9.02
C VAL A 1012 29.14 9.07 -10.39
N VAL A 1013 29.26 10.38 -10.62
CA VAL A 1013 29.73 10.91 -11.91
C VAL A 1013 31.19 10.56 -12.17
N LYS A 1014 32.10 10.72 -11.20
CA LYS A 1014 33.52 10.39 -11.39
C LYS A 1014 33.76 8.90 -11.59
N GLY A 1015 33.08 8.04 -10.82
CA GLY A 1015 33.17 6.59 -10.97
C GLY A 1015 32.59 6.11 -12.31
N GLY A 1016 31.42 6.62 -12.69
CA GLY A 1016 30.78 6.28 -13.96
C GLY A 1016 31.58 6.70 -15.19
N VAL A 1017 32.13 7.92 -15.18
CA VAL A 1017 33.04 8.40 -16.24
C VAL A 1017 34.30 7.53 -16.33
N THR A 1018 34.90 7.16 -15.18
CA THR A 1018 36.09 6.31 -15.17
C THR A 1018 35.80 4.95 -15.81
N TRP A 1019 34.68 4.31 -15.44
CA TRP A 1019 34.30 2.99 -15.95
C TRP A 1019 33.90 2.99 -17.43
N ALA A 1020 33.22 4.05 -17.89
CA ALA A 1020 32.87 4.25 -19.30
C ALA A 1020 34.14 4.43 -20.16
N LEU A 1021 35.06 5.31 -19.75
CA LEU A 1021 36.29 5.59 -20.49
C LEU A 1021 37.27 4.41 -20.48
N GLN A 1022 37.34 3.64 -19.39
CA GLN A 1022 38.14 2.40 -19.32
C GLN A 1022 37.61 1.26 -20.20
N GLY A 1023 36.36 1.35 -20.66
CA GLY A 1023 35.77 0.44 -21.65
C GLY A 1023 35.51 1.09 -23.00
N ALA A 1024 36.15 2.22 -23.32
CA ALA A 1024 35.92 2.94 -24.56
C ALA A 1024 36.41 2.15 -25.81
N PRO A 1025 35.71 2.23 -26.95
CA PRO A 1025 34.45 2.96 -27.18
C PRO A 1025 33.21 2.24 -26.62
N HIS A 1026 33.30 0.94 -26.34
CA HIS A 1026 32.18 0.03 -26.09
C HIS A 1026 31.31 0.31 -24.85
N ARG A 1027 31.71 1.21 -23.94
CA ARG A 1027 30.92 1.62 -22.75
C ARG A 1027 30.55 3.10 -22.70
N ILE A 1028 30.65 3.82 -23.81
CA ILE A 1028 30.49 5.29 -23.81
C ILE A 1028 29.02 5.73 -23.75
N ASP A 1029 28.11 4.90 -24.27
CA ASP A 1029 26.66 4.99 -24.07
C ASP A 1029 26.25 5.01 -22.56
N PHE A 1030 27.05 4.45 -21.67
CA PHE A 1030 26.86 4.59 -20.21
C PHE A 1030 26.81 6.05 -19.74
N LEU A 1031 27.48 6.97 -20.45
CA LEU A 1031 27.46 8.41 -20.13
C LEU A 1031 26.06 9.02 -20.24
N MET A 1032 25.14 8.44 -21.02
CA MET A 1032 23.73 8.83 -21.10
C MET A 1032 23.05 8.70 -19.72
N GLY A 1033 23.34 7.62 -18.99
CA GLY A 1033 22.87 7.43 -17.61
C GLY A 1033 23.53 8.41 -16.63
N VAL A 1034 24.84 8.64 -16.79
CA VAL A 1034 25.61 9.56 -15.92
C VAL A 1034 25.16 11.03 -16.11
N ALA A 1035 24.74 11.42 -17.31
CA ALA A 1035 24.26 12.76 -17.64
C ALA A 1035 23.13 13.24 -16.70
N HIS A 1036 22.22 12.35 -16.29
CA HIS A 1036 21.16 12.68 -15.33
C HIS A 1036 21.69 13.23 -14.00
N PHE A 1037 22.85 12.74 -13.54
CA PHE A 1037 23.51 13.19 -12.31
C PHE A 1037 24.26 14.51 -12.53
N VAL A 1038 24.83 14.75 -13.72
CA VAL A 1038 25.42 16.05 -14.08
C VAL A 1038 24.40 17.19 -13.92
N THR A 1039 23.13 16.95 -14.27
CA THR A 1039 22.04 17.94 -14.04
C THR A 1039 21.79 18.27 -12.56
N LYS A 1040 22.34 17.50 -11.60
CA LYS A 1040 22.17 17.70 -10.16
C LYS A 1040 23.42 18.29 -9.47
N LEU A 1041 24.61 18.23 -10.08
CA LEU A 1041 25.86 18.76 -9.51
C LEU A 1041 25.76 20.27 -9.16
N PRO A 1042 26.28 20.75 -8.02
CA PRO A 1042 26.52 22.18 -7.83
C PRO A 1042 27.57 22.69 -8.84
N PRO A 1043 27.50 23.96 -9.32
CA PRO A 1043 28.44 24.45 -10.34
C PRO A 1043 29.92 24.37 -9.92
N ASP A 1044 30.24 24.73 -8.67
CA ASP A 1044 31.61 24.69 -8.14
C ASP A 1044 32.17 23.26 -8.13
N THR A 1045 31.30 22.27 -7.90
CA THR A 1045 31.63 20.83 -7.98
C THR A 1045 31.72 20.37 -9.43
N ALA A 1046 30.88 20.90 -10.33
CA ALA A 1046 30.92 20.58 -11.76
C ALA A 1046 32.28 20.96 -12.37
N SER A 1047 32.88 22.09 -11.99
CA SER A 1047 34.24 22.47 -12.44
C SER A 1047 35.31 21.46 -12.02
N GLN A 1048 35.23 20.94 -10.80
CA GLN A 1048 36.14 19.90 -10.26
C GLN A 1048 35.87 18.50 -10.84
N VAL A 1049 34.69 18.30 -11.43
CA VAL A 1049 34.35 17.09 -12.19
C VAL A 1049 34.85 17.24 -13.62
N LEU A 1050 34.63 18.37 -14.30
CA LEU A 1050 35.09 18.63 -15.67
C LEU A 1050 36.59 18.40 -15.85
N ALA A 1051 37.42 19.01 -15.00
CA ALA A 1051 38.87 18.79 -15.02
C ALA A 1051 39.27 17.33 -14.76
N PHE A 1052 38.46 16.58 -13.99
CA PHE A 1052 38.67 15.14 -13.78
C PHE A 1052 38.24 14.31 -14.99
N VAL A 1053 37.15 14.66 -15.68
CA VAL A 1053 36.70 13.99 -16.91
C VAL A 1053 37.78 14.13 -17.98
N GLN A 1054 38.23 15.36 -18.23
CA GLN A 1054 39.26 15.67 -19.24
C GLN A 1054 40.56 14.90 -18.97
N ALA A 1055 41.12 14.99 -17.76
CA ALA A 1055 42.34 14.26 -17.37
C ALA A 1055 42.18 12.72 -17.31
N THR A 1056 40.93 12.21 -17.26
CA THR A 1056 40.66 10.76 -17.35
C THR A 1056 40.55 10.32 -18.81
N ALA A 1057 39.92 11.12 -19.69
CA ALA A 1057 39.86 10.83 -21.12
C ALA A 1057 41.25 10.89 -21.78
N GLU A 1058 42.09 11.87 -21.40
CA GLU A 1058 43.49 11.96 -21.82
C GLU A 1058 44.32 10.72 -21.45
N ARG A 1059 43.93 9.98 -20.40
CA ARG A 1059 44.61 8.76 -19.94
C ARG A 1059 44.03 7.50 -20.56
N GLU A 1060 42.72 7.32 -20.50
CA GLU A 1060 42.04 6.06 -20.82
C GLU A 1060 41.60 6.00 -22.30
N TRP A 1061 41.27 7.14 -22.93
CA TRP A 1061 40.85 7.21 -24.35
C TRP A 1061 41.49 8.40 -25.10
N PRO A 1062 42.83 8.43 -25.27
CA PRO A 1062 43.56 9.60 -25.79
C PRO A 1062 43.33 9.91 -27.28
N ARG A 1063 42.57 9.09 -28.02
CA ARG A 1063 42.31 9.24 -29.46
C ARG A 1063 40.91 8.72 -29.85
N PRO A 1064 39.82 9.42 -29.49
CA PRO A 1064 38.49 9.10 -30.00
C PRO A 1064 38.42 9.34 -31.52
N GLN A 1065 37.61 8.54 -32.22
CA GLN A 1065 37.37 8.72 -33.65
C GLN A 1065 36.32 9.83 -33.85
N MET A 1066 36.78 11.07 -34.05
CA MET A 1066 35.91 12.23 -34.25
C MET A 1066 34.92 11.99 -35.40
N GLY A 1067 33.62 12.17 -35.13
CA GLY A 1067 32.53 11.84 -36.07
C GLY A 1067 32.08 10.37 -36.01
N SER A 1068 32.43 9.62 -34.97
CA SER A 1068 31.71 8.40 -34.57
C SER A 1068 30.65 8.72 -33.51
N PRO A 1069 29.54 7.95 -33.42
CA PRO A 1069 28.48 8.20 -32.45
C PRO A 1069 28.98 8.23 -31.00
N GLU A 1070 29.96 7.40 -30.66
CA GLU A 1070 30.56 7.34 -29.31
C GLU A 1070 31.39 8.59 -29.01
N ALA A 1071 32.09 9.14 -30.01
CA ALA A 1071 32.79 10.41 -29.86
C ALA A 1071 31.79 11.58 -29.68
N GLU A 1072 30.66 11.55 -30.38
CA GLU A 1072 29.59 12.56 -30.26
C GLU A 1072 28.90 12.49 -28.89
N LEU A 1073 28.53 11.30 -28.40
CA LEU A 1073 27.99 11.09 -27.04
C LEU A 1073 28.94 11.60 -25.94
N TYR A 1074 30.25 11.44 -26.11
CA TYR A 1074 31.25 11.99 -25.18
C TYR A 1074 31.33 13.53 -25.24
N LEU A 1075 31.25 14.13 -26.44
CA LEU A 1075 31.23 15.58 -26.62
C LEU A 1075 29.96 16.22 -26.05
N ASP A 1076 28.79 15.62 -26.26
CA ASP A 1076 27.52 16.07 -25.66
C ASP A 1076 27.56 16.00 -24.12
N PHE A 1077 28.16 14.94 -23.56
CA PHE A 1077 28.37 14.81 -22.13
C PHE A 1077 29.30 15.91 -21.58
N LEU A 1078 30.38 16.25 -22.31
CA LEU A 1078 31.23 17.40 -21.97
C LEU A 1078 30.46 18.72 -22.05
N GLN A 1079 29.71 18.99 -23.12
CA GLN A 1079 28.92 20.21 -23.27
C GLN A 1079 27.91 20.36 -22.12
N LEU A 1080 27.19 19.29 -21.75
CA LEU A 1080 26.25 19.31 -20.62
C LEU A 1080 26.93 19.69 -19.30
N LEU A 1081 28.18 19.23 -19.09
CA LEU A 1081 28.98 19.52 -17.91
C LEU A 1081 29.55 20.95 -17.93
N GLU A 1082 29.96 21.45 -19.09
CA GLU A 1082 30.37 22.85 -19.29
C GLU A 1082 29.20 23.82 -19.11
N GLU A 1083 28.02 23.53 -19.67
CA GLU A 1083 26.79 24.28 -19.39
C GLU A 1083 26.43 24.29 -17.90
N ARG A 1084 26.79 23.22 -17.17
CA ARG A 1084 26.55 23.13 -15.74
C ARG A 1084 27.48 24.04 -14.94
N VAL A 1085 28.74 24.19 -15.38
CA VAL A 1085 29.68 25.19 -14.85
C VAL A 1085 29.18 26.61 -15.16
N HIS A 1086 28.84 26.89 -16.42
CA HIS A 1086 28.45 28.23 -16.89
C HIS A 1086 27.09 28.73 -16.37
N LYS A 1087 26.28 27.88 -15.72
CA LYS A 1087 25.01 28.26 -15.07
C LYS A 1087 25.15 29.27 -13.92
N VAL A 1088 26.38 29.57 -13.47
CA VAL A 1088 26.68 30.71 -12.57
C VAL A 1088 26.45 32.05 -13.27
N SER A 1089 26.97 32.23 -14.48
CA SER A 1089 27.09 33.55 -15.13
C SER A 1089 25.74 34.22 -15.41
N ARG A 1090 24.73 33.45 -15.83
CA ARG A 1090 23.37 33.98 -16.12
C ARG A 1090 22.58 34.41 -14.86
N ARG A 1091 23.05 34.13 -13.64
CA ARG A 1091 22.43 34.62 -12.39
C ARG A 1091 23.03 35.93 -11.87
N PHE A 1092 24.20 36.35 -12.36
CA PHE A 1092 24.86 37.59 -11.97
C PHE A 1092 24.77 38.71 -13.02
N HIS A 1093 24.40 38.40 -14.27
CA HIS A 1093 24.15 39.38 -15.33
C HIS A 1093 22.67 39.79 -15.46
N GLY A 1094 21.90 39.66 -14.36
CA GLY A 1094 20.45 39.91 -14.30
C GLY A 1094 20.00 40.43 -12.94
N LEU A 1095 20.82 41.31 -12.34
CA LEU A 1095 20.62 41.98 -11.05
C LEU A 1095 21.08 43.44 -11.15
#